data_AF-A0A1Q6KIJ4-F1
#
_entry.id   AF-A0A1Q6KIJ4-F1
#
_cell.length_a   1.000
_cell.length_b   1.000
_cell.length_c   1.000
_cell.angle_alpha   90.00
_cell.angle_beta   90.00
_cell.angle_gamma   90.00
#
_symmetry.space_group_name_H-M   'P 1'
#
loop_
_entity.id
_entity.type
_entity.pdbx_description
1 polymer ?
#
loop_
_entity_poly.entity_id
_entity_poly.type
_entity_poly.pdbx_seq_one_letter_code
_entity_poly.pdbx_strand_id
1 'polypeptide(L)'
;MRKKLCIIFMLIVLLLNSSLSIVIAKAVDAIKENINKDKTKVVAEFNLTKYENFDTTTKDSDTGSKGVLAQFNFKTGVEFAEGEEYQPIKKTSINVDLPWIGDYKPERVEVITKSTKATNGGKTAKYEYHSSTGILEIIAENEDYAEKVADARDEYEIICIYKSDCYVADDEARNLRIRANVEETFKDKDETKLVTNVDQEFDVKEKVSGVVSVEHQTDDIYDGYIKANERNPENKYETTFKETAKIMVSNKDIAQKIEVKETSKDVVYTDSTIDKAQVQEILGENGSIDVLDTEGKILITINKDTEADENGKIKVTYTDRPEIFFLRLNNVEKEGIIEVENSRIILPTAIIENNAIITDVSVNGINTIKTKNVDTEKKENSAKEIEEDFIKYEYNDKITTEIKQAISTIETKLSNDSWVNNTTNDVVITETLKTDGPQNSLFKNPIINIEMPAEVSKIEIQSIDILYDNEIFKIVSKSIKTSERGNKMVSIQMEGCQTVYNESKTIGGTSVRVSLKIKLQKNMDNRIGSVRNKYSNEITNTIETKDIDVTLNNKIVDVIPTIYSIQRNSTGTVKYDQDNKKVVFNQNAVVTEISETLGDIPVDNNGILYERQIFQQRIKTTNTSNVKKTVSVIINIPDEYTYVIKTDDDGTIYHPEKDYYDLSVRYEYVEKNDKQITLDFELEPGETKTDFIELKVNDLGAKNIQKTANISYMSKVDGAESKEFSIQNIVKSTKVVVELKPAIGNTRREWVFAATVMNFSDEDIENVKFAFEASDFFDIKNVMINDEENTLNNVSGNSWTYNIDKLSKNSGQYFVITGKIENFDESNGCVYELKGMSTVYGNNVETYVSNEVRVKGYVEIIDLDMTADKNELKMDEV
;
A
#
# COMPACT_ATOMS: atom_id res chain seq x y z
N MET A 1 -53.93 21.33 -23.01
CA MET A 1 -54.05 20.73 -21.66
C MET A 1 -53.32 19.40 -21.49
N ARG A 2 -53.31 18.47 -22.46
CA ARG A 2 -52.68 17.13 -22.31
C ARG A 2 -51.18 17.12 -21.96
N LYS A 3 -50.35 18.04 -22.51
CA LYS A 3 -48.90 18.10 -22.18
C LYS A 3 -48.60 18.53 -20.74
N LYS A 4 -49.43 19.38 -20.11
CA LYS A 4 -49.24 19.79 -18.70
C LYS A 4 -49.62 18.67 -17.71
N LEU A 5 -50.60 17.83 -18.06
CA LEU A 5 -51.03 16.72 -17.21
C LEU A 5 -49.98 15.60 -17.15
N CYS A 6 -49.32 15.27 -18.27
CA CYS A 6 -48.26 14.25 -18.31
C CYS A 6 -47.00 14.67 -17.52
N ILE A 7 -46.63 15.96 -17.56
CA ILE A 7 -45.48 16.48 -16.80
C ILE A 7 -45.77 16.45 -15.29
N ILE A 8 -46.99 16.78 -14.88
CA ILE A 8 -47.42 16.67 -13.48
C ILE A 8 -47.43 15.19 -13.03
N PHE A 9 -47.88 14.27 -13.89
CA PHE A 9 -47.89 12.84 -13.56
C PHE A 9 -46.47 12.25 -13.47
N MET A 10 -45.54 12.67 -14.33
CA MET A 10 -44.11 12.29 -14.22
C MET A 10 -43.46 12.88 -12.97
N LEU A 11 -43.76 14.13 -12.61
CA LEU A 11 -43.27 14.76 -11.37
C LEU A 11 -43.82 14.04 -10.14
N ILE A 12 -45.08 13.61 -10.13
CA ILE A 12 -45.68 12.83 -9.04
C ILE A 12 -45.03 11.45 -8.93
N VAL A 13 -44.73 10.77 -10.04
CA VAL A 13 -44.03 9.46 -10.02
C VAL A 13 -42.57 9.61 -9.58
N LEU A 14 -41.87 10.68 -9.97
CA LEU A 14 -40.51 10.99 -9.49
C LEU A 14 -40.48 11.36 -8.00
N LEU A 15 -41.49 12.09 -7.51
CA LEU A 15 -41.68 12.41 -6.09
C LEU A 15 -42.08 11.17 -5.26
N LEU A 16 -42.79 10.21 -5.86
CA LEU A 16 -43.15 8.94 -5.23
C LEU A 16 -41.95 7.97 -5.15
N ASN A 17 -41.07 7.96 -6.15
CA ASN A 17 -39.82 7.17 -6.10
C ASN A 17 -38.78 7.76 -5.14
N SER A 18 -38.65 9.09 -5.05
CA SER A 18 -37.75 9.71 -4.07
C SER A 18 -38.26 9.56 -2.63
N SER A 19 -39.58 9.58 -2.42
CA SER A 19 -40.18 9.30 -1.11
C SER A 19 -40.11 7.83 -0.72
N LEU A 20 -40.20 6.87 -1.67
CA LEU A 20 -39.99 5.46 -1.36
C LEU A 20 -38.53 5.17 -0.97
N SER A 21 -37.54 5.78 -1.64
CA SER A 21 -36.12 5.65 -1.28
C SER A 21 -35.80 6.33 0.05
N ILE A 22 -36.45 7.45 0.39
CA ILE A 22 -36.31 8.10 1.71
C ILE A 22 -37.03 7.30 2.80
N VAL A 23 -38.14 6.63 2.49
CA VAL A 23 -38.85 5.76 3.44
C VAL A 23 -38.12 4.43 3.64
N ILE A 24 -37.45 3.89 2.62
CA ILE A 24 -36.60 2.70 2.75
C ILE A 24 -35.27 3.05 3.43
N ALA A 25 -34.65 4.20 3.14
CA ALA A 25 -33.47 4.67 3.89
C ALA A 25 -33.81 4.99 5.36
N LYS A 26 -34.95 5.66 5.62
CA LYS A 26 -35.45 5.85 7.00
C LYS A 26 -35.91 4.56 7.68
N ALA A 27 -36.36 3.55 6.92
CA ALA A 27 -36.67 2.24 7.48
C ALA A 27 -35.40 1.42 7.76
N VAL A 28 -34.33 1.58 6.97
CA VAL A 28 -33.02 0.95 7.23
C VAL A 28 -32.31 1.64 8.41
N ASP A 29 -32.36 2.97 8.49
CA ASP A 29 -31.87 3.73 9.66
C ASP A 29 -32.70 3.46 10.93
N ALA A 30 -34.00 3.18 10.80
CA ALA A 30 -34.87 2.84 11.94
C ALA A 30 -34.77 1.37 12.39
N ILE A 31 -34.02 0.50 11.70
CA ILE A 31 -33.93 -0.94 12.02
C ILE A 31 -32.72 -1.28 12.92
N LYS A 32 -31.81 -0.35 13.24
CA LYS A 32 -30.71 -0.59 14.20
C LYS A 32 -30.66 0.41 15.37
N GLU A 33 -31.81 0.72 15.98
CA GLU A 33 -31.83 1.44 17.27
C GLU A 33 -31.50 0.55 18.49
N ASN A 34 -31.52 -0.78 18.34
CA ASN A 34 -31.34 -1.74 19.44
C ASN A 34 -30.21 -2.72 19.18
N ILE A 35 -29.58 -3.20 20.25
CA ILE A 35 -28.49 -4.18 20.18
C ILE A 35 -28.96 -5.55 19.71
N ASN A 36 -28.24 -6.11 18.75
CA ASN A 36 -28.42 -7.48 18.33
C ASN A 36 -27.69 -8.45 19.28
N LYS A 37 -28.45 -9.05 20.20
CA LYS A 37 -27.93 -9.98 21.22
C LYS A 37 -27.21 -11.21 20.66
N ASP A 38 -27.53 -11.63 19.43
CA ASP A 38 -26.89 -12.80 18.81
C ASP A 38 -25.52 -12.46 18.18
N LYS A 39 -25.21 -11.16 18.04
CA LYS A 39 -24.00 -10.65 17.37
C LYS A 39 -23.15 -9.73 18.25
N THR A 40 -23.57 -9.51 19.49
CA THR A 40 -22.86 -8.71 20.48
C THR A 40 -22.63 -9.58 21.71
N LYS A 41 -21.38 -9.66 22.17
CA LYS A 41 -20.99 -10.53 23.28
C LYS A 41 -20.23 -9.74 24.34
N VAL A 42 -20.61 -9.93 25.59
CA VAL A 42 -19.80 -9.46 26.73
C VAL A 42 -18.66 -10.44 26.95
N VAL A 43 -17.45 -9.92 27.03
CA VAL A 43 -16.22 -10.67 27.26
C VAL A 43 -15.62 -10.26 28.59
N ALA A 44 -15.25 -11.25 29.39
CA ALA A 44 -14.69 -11.04 30.72
C ALA A 44 -13.66 -12.14 31.03
N GLU A 45 -12.58 -11.80 31.71
CA GLU A 45 -11.51 -12.72 32.06
C GLU A 45 -10.78 -12.28 33.35
N PHE A 46 -10.31 -13.26 34.13
CA PHE A 46 -9.37 -13.04 35.22
C PHE A 46 -7.98 -13.55 34.85
N ASN A 47 -6.97 -12.92 35.43
CA ASN A 47 -5.60 -13.43 35.49
C ASN A 47 -5.08 -13.24 36.92
N LEU A 48 -4.52 -14.30 37.52
CA LEU A 48 -3.83 -14.17 38.80
C LEU A 48 -2.50 -13.45 38.59
N THR A 49 -2.33 -12.28 39.19
CA THR A 49 -1.12 -11.44 39.06
C THR A 49 -0.18 -11.59 40.24
N LYS A 50 -0.71 -11.85 41.45
CA LYS A 50 0.11 -12.09 42.65
C LYS A 50 -0.48 -13.15 43.55
N TYR A 51 0.40 -13.93 44.16
CA TYR A 51 0.09 -14.83 45.27
C TYR A 51 1.32 -14.93 46.17
N GLU A 52 1.16 -14.71 47.46
CA GLU A 52 2.24 -14.78 48.44
C GLU A 52 1.71 -15.05 49.86
N ASN A 53 2.36 -15.98 50.58
CA ASN A 53 2.25 -16.09 52.03
C ASN A 53 3.27 -15.12 52.65
N PHE A 54 2.85 -14.21 53.53
CA PHE A 54 3.72 -13.20 54.13
C PHE A 54 3.61 -13.18 55.66
N ASP A 55 4.75 -12.92 56.32
CA ASP A 55 4.82 -12.64 57.76
C ASP A 55 5.91 -11.60 58.01
N THR A 56 5.50 -10.35 58.17
CA THR A 56 6.39 -9.23 58.46
C THR A 56 6.25 -8.73 59.90
N THR A 57 5.52 -9.50 60.73
CA THR A 57 5.25 -9.13 62.11
C THR A 57 6.54 -9.07 62.91
N THR A 58 6.60 -8.12 63.83
CA THR A 58 7.77 -7.92 64.67
C THR A 58 7.38 -7.95 66.13
N LYS A 59 8.08 -8.77 66.91
CA LYS A 59 7.82 -8.87 68.35
C LYS A 59 8.02 -7.50 69.00
N ASP A 60 7.09 -7.12 69.87
CA ASP A 60 7.09 -5.84 70.58
C ASP A 60 6.94 -4.60 69.65
N SER A 61 6.40 -4.81 68.44
CA SER A 61 5.92 -3.76 67.53
C SER A 61 4.49 -4.05 67.08
N ASP A 62 3.67 -3.01 66.95
CA ASP A 62 2.31 -3.10 66.40
C ASP A 62 2.32 -2.99 64.85
N THR A 63 3.48 -3.16 64.22
CA THR A 63 3.69 -2.91 62.78
C THR A 63 4.07 -4.18 62.02
N GLY A 64 3.75 -4.20 60.72
CA GLY A 64 3.81 -5.37 59.87
C GLY A 64 2.49 -6.16 59.87
N SER A 65 2.42 -7.16 59.00
CA SER A 65 1.22 -7.97 58.82
C SER A 65 1.59 -9.42 58.53
N LYS A 66 0.66 -10.32 58.85
CA LYS A 66 0.81 -11.77 58.61
C LYS A 66 -0.45 -12.31 57.97
N GLY A 67 -0.29 -13.05 56.88
CA GLY A 67 -1.43 -13.56 56.14
C GLY A 67 -1.05 -14.05 54.75
N VAL A 68 -2.03 -14.02 53.86
CA VAL A 68 -1.88 -14.45 52.46
C VAL A 68 -2.48 -13.38 51.56
N LEU A 69 -1.80 -13.09 50.45
CA LEU A 69 -2.28 -12.18 49.43
C LEU A 69 -2.59 -12.97 48.16
N ALA A 70 -3.73 -12.70 47.54
CA ALA A 70 -4.05 -13.12 46.18
C ALA A 70 -4.56 -11.90 45.40
N GLN A 71 -3.96 -11.61 44.26
CA GLN A 71 -4.32 -10.47 43.43
C GLN A 71 -4.70 -10.93 42.02
N PHE A 72 -5.79 -10.36 41.50
CA PHE A 72 -6.33 -10.71 40.19
C PHE A 72 -6.48 -9.46 39.34
N ASN A 73 -5.98 -9.52 38.10
CA ASN A 73 -6.35 -8.59 37.05
C ASN A 73 -7.67 -9.07 36.42
N PHE A 74 -8.68 -8.21 36.40
CA PHE A 74 -9.98 -8.48 35.79
C PHE A 74 -10.22 -7.52 34.62
N LYS A 75 -10.50 -8.06 33.43
CA LYS A 75 -10.81 -7.28 32.23
C LYS A 75 -12.20 -7.61 31.72
N THR A 76 -13.01 -6.59 31.42
CA THR A 76 -14.35 -6.75 30.83
C THR A 76 -14.64 -5.76 29.71
N GLY A 77 -15.58 -6.09 28.83
CA GLY A 77 -16.04 -5.23 27.75
C GLY A 77 -16.90 -5.98 26.75
N VAL A 78 -17.06 -5.43 25.54
CA VAL A 78 -18.02 -5.90 24.55
C VAL A 78 -17.37 -6.09 23.19
N GLU A 79 -17.61 -7.23 22.57
CA GLU A 79 -17.24 -7.53 21.19
C GLU A 79 -18.46 -7.47 20.27
N PHE A 80 -18.30 -6.84 19.10
CA PHE A 80 -19.32 -6.71 18.07
C PHE A 80 -18.89 -7.48 16.81
N ALA A 81 -19.80 -8.30 16.26
CA ALA A 81 -19.55 -8.99 14.99
C ALA A 81 -19.40 -8.02 13.80
N GLU A 82 -18.76 -8.47 12.73
CA GLU A 82 -18.54 -7.68 11.52
C GLU A 82 -19.87 -7.14 10.94
N GLY A 83 -19.92 -5.84 10.67
CA GLY A 83 -21.12 -5.14 10.18
C GLY A 83 -22.14 -4.74 11.25
N GLU A 84 -21.86 -4.96 12.54
CA GLU A 84 -22.64 -4.38 13.64
C GLU A 84 -22.19 -2.96 14.00
N GLU A 85 -23.18 -2.09 14.25
CA GLU A 85 -22.92 -0.72 14.68
C GLU A 85 -22.62 -0.69 16.18
N TYR A 86 -21.68 0.18 16.56
CA TYR A 86 -21.30 0.34 17.96
C TYR A 86 -22.40 1.07 18.73
N GLN A 87 -22.72 0.54 19.91
CA GLN A 87 -23.63 1.17 20.87
C GLN A 87 -22.88 1.40 22.19
N PRO A 88 -22.89 2.64 22.74
CA PRO A 88 -22.21 2.94 24.00
C PRO A 88 -22.80 2.17 25.19
N ILE A 89 -21.93 1.82 26.13
CA ILE A 89 -22.32 1.18 27.40
C ILE A 89 -22.80 2.25 28.37
N LYS A 90 -24.00 2.13 28.92
CA LYS A 90 -24.56 2.99 29.97
C LYS A 90 -23.96 2.68 31.34
N LYS A 91 -23.83 1.39 31.66
CA LYS A 91 -23.39 0.92 32.97
C LYS A 91 -22.80 -0.48 32.88
N THR A 92 -21.72 -0.68 33.60
CA THR A 92 -21.06 -1.97 33.82
C THR A 92 -21.20 -2.34 35.27
N SER A 93 -21.83 -3.50 35.54
CA SER A 93 -22.05 -4.04 36.88
C SER A 93 -21.39 -5.40 36.99
N ILE A 94 -20.44 -5.53 37.91
CA ILE A 94 -19.65 -6.74 38.11
C ILE A 94 -19.86 -7.23 39.53
N ASN A 95 -20.29 -8.49 39.68
CA ASN A 95 -20.36 -9.16 40.97
C ASN A 95 -19.36 -10.31 40.99
N VAL A 96 -18.36 -10.23 41.85
CA VAL A 96 -17.27 -11.20 41.98
C VAL A 96 -17.44 -11.98 43.27
N ASP A 97 -17.56 -13.30 43.16
CA ASP A 97 -17.41 -14.24 44.27
C ASP A 97 -15.92 -14.56 44.42
N LEU A 98 -15.32 -13.97 45.46
CA LEU A 98 -13.88 -14.03 45.70
C LEU A 98 -13.47 -15.40 46.26
N PRO A 99 -12.22 -15.84 46.02
CA PRO A 99 -11.76 -17.14 46.49
C PRO A 99 -11.78 -17.25 48.02
N TRP A 100 -11.96 -18.47 48.52
CA TRP A 100 -11.85 -18.79 49.93
C TRP A 100 -10.59 -19.62 50.15
N ILE A 101 -9.97 -19.46 51.31
CA ILE A 101 -8.83 -20.27 51.75
C ILE A 101 -9.27 -21.05 52.99
N GLY A 102 -9.55 -22.35 52.81
CA GLY A 102 -10.24 -23.14 53.83
C GLY A 102 -11.62 -22.55 54.11
N ASP A 103 -11.90 -22.25 55.37
CA ASP A 103 -13.17 -21.63 55.80
C ASP A 103 -13.13 -20.09 55.81
N TYR A 104 -12.05 -19.48 55.28
CA TYR A 104 -11.80 -18.06 55.42
C TYR A 104 -11.96 -17.30 54.09
N LYS A 105 -12.78 -16.26 54.16
CA LYS A 105 -12.90 -15.22 53.13
C LYS A 105 -11.75 -14.21 53.25
N PRO A 106 -11.51 -13.39 52.21
CA PRO A 106 -10.64 -12.23 52.34
C PRO A 106 -11.07 -11.36 53.53
N GLU A 107 -10.13 -10.97 54.37
CA GLU A 107 -10.39 -10.05 55.48
C GLU A 107 -10.52 -8.62 54.96
N ARG A 108 -9.66 -8.26 53.99
CA ARG A 108 -9.68 -6.96 53.30
C ARG A 108 -9.62 -7.18 51.80
N VAL A 109 -10.38 -6.36 51.08
CA VAL A 109 -10.37 -6.32 49.61
C VAL A 109 -10.23 -4.87 49.17
N GLU A 110 -9.27 -4.61 48.30
CA GLU A 110 -9.09 -3.31 47.63
C GLU A 110 -9.23 -3.53 46.12
N VAL A 111 -9.80 -2.55 45.43
CA VAL A 111 -9.88 -2.54 43.96
C VAL A 111 -9.21 -1.30 43.41
N ILE A 112 -8.19 -1.50 42.57
CA ILE A 112 -7.54 -0.43 41.82
C ILE A 112 -8.11 -0.43 40.40
N THR A 113 -8.73 0.69 40.01
CA THR A 113 -9.29 0.86 38.66
C THR A 113 -8.19 1.28 37.70
N LYS A 114 -7.75 0.38 36.81
CA LYS A 114 -6.73 0.67 35.79
C LYS A 114 -7.33 1.41 34.59
N SER A 115 -8.53 1.00 34.17
CA SER A 115 -9.24 1.55 33.01
C SER A 115 -10.75 1.34 33.16
N THR A 116 -11.54 2.33 32.76
CA THR A 116 -12.98 2.19 32.48
C THR A 116 -13.31 2.67 31.07
N LYS A 117 -12.38 2.43 30.14
CA LYS A 117 -12.43 2.95 28.77
C LYS A 117 -13.59 2.40 27.96
N ALA A 118 -14.04 1.17 28.21
CA ALA A 118 -15.19 0.61 27.50
C ALA A 118 -16.49 1.31 27.94
N THR A 119 -16.60 1.61 29.23
CA THR A 119 -17.82 2.17 29.80
C THR A 119 -17.89 3.68 29.68
N ASN A 120 -16.93 4.40 30.24
CA ASN A 120 -16.99 5.86 30.39
C ASN A 120 -15.74 6.60 29.87
N GLY A 121 -14.83 5.90 29.19
CA GLY A 121 -13.62 6.51 28.61
C GLY A 121 -12.54 6.88 29.61
N GLY A 122 -12.73 6.62 30.91
CA GLY A 122 -11.89 7.12 32.00
C GLY A 122 -11.20 6.04 32.84
N LYS A 123 -11.06 6.31 34.14
CA LYS A 123 -10.51 5.41 35.18
C LYS A 123 -11.33 5.43 36.47
N THR A 124 -12.65 5.58 36.36
CA THR A 124 -13.54 5.80 37.52
C THR A 124 -14.59 4.70 37.64
N ALA A 125 -14.53 3.99 38.76
CA ALA A 125 -15.53 3.02 39.19
C ALA A 125 -15.71 3.09 40.72
N LYS A 126 -16.86 2.62 41.20
CA LYS A 126 -17.14 2.42 42.63
C LYS A 126 -17.09 0.94 42.91
N TYR A 127 -16.70 0.56 44.13
CA TYR A 127 -16.75 -0.83 44.55
C TYR A 127 -17.18 -0.95 46.01
N GLU A 128 -17.75 -2.10 46.37
CA GLU A 128 -18.12 -2.45 47.73
C GLU A 128 -17.84 -3.93 47.98
N TYR A 129 -17.14 -4.25 49.09
CA TYR A 129 -16.88 -5.62 49.49
C TYR A 129 -17.77 -6.03 50.67
N HIS A 130 -18.55 -7.08 50.49
CA HIS A 130 -19.42 -7.65 51.51
C HIS A 130 -18.72 -8.83 52.23
N SER A 131 -17.97 -8.53 53.29
CA SER A 131 -17.22 -9.54 54.08
C SER A 131 -18.07 -10.69 54.63
N SER A 132 -19.37 -10.46 54.86
CA SER A 132 -20.30 -11.50 55.31
C SER A 132 -20.58 -12.57 54.26
N THR A 133 -20.52 -12.24 52.97
CA THR A 133 -20.78 -13.17 51.86
C THR A 133 -19.50 -13.56 51.12
N GLY A 134 -18.48 -12.70 51.10
CA GLY A 134 -17.28 -12.86 50.26
C GLY A 134 -17.46 -12.29 48.85
N ILE A 135 -18.54 -11.53 48.61
CA ILE A 135 -18.86 -10.96 47.31
C ILE A 135 -18.35 -9.52 47.22
N LEU A 136 -17.72 -9.19 46.10
CA LEU A 136 -17.29 -7.86 45.71
C LEU A 136 -18.18 -7.35 44.57
N GLU A 137 -18.75 -6.16 44.72
CA GLU A 137 -19.46 -5.46 43.65
C GLU A 137 -18.59 -4.33 43.09
N ILE A 138 -18.50 -4.20 41.76
CA ILE A 138 -17.84 -3.10 41.06
C ILE A 138 -18.82 -2.50 40.05
N ILE A 139 -18.92 -1.17 40.04
CA ILE A 139 -19.83 -0.41 39.18
C ILE A 139 -19.08 0.71 38.47
N ALA A 140 -19.11 0.69 37.13
CA ALA A 140 -18.75 1.84 36.29
C ALA A 140 -20.02 2.40 35.63
N GLU A 141 -20.20 3.72 35.71
CA GLU A 141 -21.35 4.41 35.11
C GLU A 141 -20.87 5.37 34.03
N ASN A 142 -21.67 5.48 32.98
CA ASN A 142 -21.41 6.36 31.85
C ASN A 142 -22.50 7.43 31.74
N GLU A 143 -22.13 8.68 32.00
CA GLU A 143 -23.02 9.83 31.80
C GLU A 143 -23.15 10.18 30.31
N ASP A 144 -22.05 10.54 29.62
CA ASP A 144 -22.09 11.10 28.26
C ASP A 144 -21.08 10.51 27.24
N TYR A 145 -20.25 9.55 27.65
CA TYR A 145 -19.27 8.92 26.75
C TYR A 145 -19.96 8.09 25.66
N ALA A 146 -19.55 8.28 24.39
CA ALA A 146 -20.14 7.60 23.24
C ALA A 146 -19.11 7.24 22.15
N GLU A 147 -17.82 7.45 22.42
CA GLU A 147 -16.77 7.20 21.44
C GLU A 147 -16.55 5.70 21.26
N LYS A 148 -16.38 5.27 20.00
CA LYS A 148 -15.97 3.91 19.66
C LYS A 148 -14.45 3.84 19.67
N VAL A 149 -13.89 3.18 20.68
CA VAL A 149 -12.48 2.83 20.72
C VAL A 149 -12.36 1.34 20.45
N ALA A 150 -11.57 0.96 19.45
CA ALA A 150 -11.29 -0.44 19.16
C ALA A 150 -10.67 -1.14 20.39
N ASP A 151 -11.14 -2.35 20.68
CA ASP A 151 -10.66 -3.21 21.77
C ASP A 151 -10.67 -2.56 23.17
N ALA A 152 -11.55 -1.57 23.37
CA ALA A 152 -11.69 -0.93 24.67
C ALA A 152 -12.21 -1.93 25.71
N ARG A 153 -11.52 -2.00 26.84
CA ARG A 153 -11.87 -2.83 28.00
C ARG A 153 -11.80 -2.00 29.27
N ASP A 154 -12.69 -2.32 30.20
CA ASP A 154 -12.57 -1.93 31.59
C ASP A 154 -11.62 -2.93 32.27
N GLU A 155 -10.75 -2.43 33.14
CA GLU A 155 -9.66 -3.20 33.76
C GLU A 155 -9.48 -2.81 35.23
N TYR A 156 -9.40 -3.81 36.09
CA TYR A 156 -9.32 -3.68 37.55
C TYR A 156 -8.27 -4.62 38.13
N GLU A 157 -7.49 -4.17 39.12
CA GLU A 157 -6.75 -5.06 40.02
C GLU A 157 -7.54 -5.26 41.30
N ILE A 158 -7.90 -6.52 41.57
CA ILE A 158 -8.64 -6.92 42.76
C ILE A 158 -7.65 -7.59 43.71
N ILE A 159 -7.43 -6.96 44.85
CA ILE A 159 -6.47 -7.40 45.86
C ILE A 159 -7.24 -8.05 47.00
N CYS A 160 -7.02 -9.34 47.24
CA CYS A 160 -7.59 -10.09 48.35
C CYS A 160 -6.51 -10.34 49.42
N ILE A 161 -6.70 -9.79 50.62
CA ILE A 161 -5.80 -9.99 51.77
C ILE A 161 -6.53 -10.85 52.78
N TYR A 162 -5.92 -12.00 53.10
CA TYR A 162 -6.44 -12.97 54.06
C TYR A 162 -5.69 -12.87 55.37
N LYS A 163 -6.40 -13.12 56.46
CA LYS A 163 -5.89 -13.07 57.83
C LYS A 163 -4.76 -14.07 58.12
N SER A 164 -4.11 -13.87 59.27
CA SER A 164 -2.98 -14.70 59.73
C SER A 164 -3.28 -16.20 59.87
N ASP A 165 -4.53 -16.62 60.13
CA ASP A 165 -4.90 -18.05 60.18
C ASP A 165 -4.75 -18.75 58.82
N CYS A 166 -4.75 -18.00 57.72
CA CYS A 166 -4.52 -18.52 56.38
C CYS A 166 -3.02 -18.68 56.07
N TYR A 167 -2.12 -18.12 56.89
CA TYR A 167 -0.68 -18.21 56.66
C TYR A 167 -0.17 -19.62 56.96
N VAL A 168 0.68 -20.10 56.05
CA VAL A 168 1.45 -21.34 56.23
C VAL A 168 2.91 -21.03 55.92
N ALA A 169 3.81 -21.60 56.73
CA ALA A 169 5.25 -21.36 56.56
C ALA A 169 5.83 -22.13 55.37
N ASP A 170 5.23 -23.28 55.04
CA ASP A 170 5.60 -24.11 53.90
C ASP A 170 4.72 -23.77 52.68
N ASP A 171 5.28 -23.87 51.48
CA ASP A 171 4.54 -23.69 50.21
C ASP A 171 3.52 -24.83 49.98
N GLU A 172 2.38 -24.73 50.64
CA GLU A 172 1.24 -25.63 50.46
C GLU A 172 0.48 -25.29 49.18
N ALA A 173 0.14 -26.32 48.41
CA ALA A 173 -0.66 -26.17 47.20
C ALA A 173 -2.10 -25.77 47.55
N ARG A 174 -2.63 -24.76 46.87
CA ARG A 174 -3.99 -24.24 47.00
C ARG A 174 -4.63 -24.10 45.64
N ASN A 175 -5.95 -24.24 45.61
CA ASN A 175 -6.77 -23.93 44.46
C ASN A 175 -7.61 -22.69 44.79
N LEU A 176 -7.40 -21.61 44.03
CA LEU A 176 -8.14 -20.36 44.17
C LEU A 176 -9.22 -20.32 43.08
N ARG A 177 -10.46 -20.63 43.47
CA ARG A 177 -11.61 -20.52 42.57
C ARG A 177 -12.24 -19.13 42.69
N ILE A 178 -12.35 -18.42 41.58
CA ILE A 178 -12.96 -17.09 41.48
C ILE A 178 -14.07 -17.10 40.42
N ARG A 179 -15.18 -16.44 40.72
CA ARG A 179 -16.32 -16.36 39.80
C ARG A 179 -16.80 -14.93 39.66
N ALA A 180 -17.22 -14.54 38.47
CA ALA A 180 -17.85 -13.24 38.25
C ALA A 180 -19.10 -13.34 37.38
N ASN A 181 -20.07 -12.49 37.68
CA ASN A 181 -21.18 -12.14 36.82
C ASN A 181 -20.99 -10.70 36.37
N VAL A 182 -20.90 -10.48 35.05
CA VAL A 182 -20.82 -9.14 34.47
C VAL A 182 -22.10 -8.85 33.72
N GLU A 183 -22.72 -7.72 34.03
CA GLU A 183 -23.85 -7.14 33.30
C GLU A 183 -23.42 -5.82 32.63
N GLU A 184 -23.53 -5.79 31.31
CA GLU A 184 -23.36 -4.59 30.48
C GLU A 184 -24.75 -4.07 30.12
N THR A 185 -25.09 -2.87 30.58
CA THR A 185 -26.30 -2.14 30.19
C THR A 185 -25.94 -1.11 29.15
N PHE A 186 -26.62 -1.08 28.01
CA PHE A 186 -26.28 -0.17 26.90
C PHE A 186 -27.17 1.07 26.86
N LYS A 187 -26.70 2.12 26.16
CA LYS A 187 -27.45 3.37 25.90
C LYS A 187 -28.35 3.27 24.66
N ASP A 188 -28.83 2.09 24.33
CA ASP A 188 -29.86 1.92 23.30
C ASP A 188 -31.25 2.24 23.87
N LYS A 189 -32.26 2.26 23.01
CA LYS A 189 -33.62 2.69 23.39
C LYS A 189 -34.25 1.83 24.49
N ASP A 190 -33.94 0.54 24.48
CA ASP A 190 -34.51 -0.44 25.40
C ASP A 190 -33.64 -0.66 26.66
N GLU A 191 -32.52 0.07 26.79
CA GLU A 191 -31.48 -0.17 27.80
C GLU A 191 -31.13 -1.65 27.90
N THR A 192 -30.81 -2.24 26.74
CA THR A 192 -30.51 -3.66 26.59
C THR A 192 -29.44 -4.07 27.59
N LYS A 193 -29.66 -5.21 28.24
CA LYS A 193 -28.71 -5.83 29.15
C LYS A 193 -28.17 -7.11 28.55
N LEU A 194 -26.85 -7.24 28.56
CA LEU A 194 -26.15 -8.48 28.24
C LEU A 194 -25.35 -8.92 29.46
N VAL A 195 -25.32 -10.23 29.69
CA VAL A 195 -24.67 -10.82 30.86
C VAL A 195 -23.70 -11.90 30.41
N THR A 196 -22.53 -11.95 31.05
CA THR A 196 -21.61 -13.08 30.95
C THR A 196 -21.20 -13.56 32.34
N ASN A 197 -20.84 -14.84 32.43
CA ASN A 197 -20.33 -15.44 33.66
C ASN A 197 -18.93 -15.98 33.42
N VAL A 198 -18.06 -15.79 34.39
CA VAL A 198 -16.69 -16.30 34.42
C VAL A 198 -16.55 -17.19 35.65
N ASP A 199 -15.95 -18.37 35.49
CA ASP A 199 -15.63 -19.30 36.57
C ASP A 199 -14.24 -19.86 36.27
N GLN A 200 -13.25 -19.48 37.07
CA GLN A 200 -11.85 -19.83 36.86
C GLN A 200 -11.23 -20.36 38.15
N GLU A 201 -10.32 -21.31 37.99
CA GLU A 201 -9.57 -21.92 39.08
C GLU A 201 -8.07 -21.69 38.82
N PHE A 202 -7.35 -21.26 39.84
CA PHE A 202 -5.90 -21.06 39.80
C PHE A 202 -5.23 -21.96 40.82
N ASP A 203 -4.43 -22.91 40.34
CA ASP A 203 -3.59 -23.74 41.20
C ASP A 203 -2.29 -22.99 41.52
N VAL A 204 -2.08 -22.71 42.80
CA VAL A 204 -0.90 -22.00 43.32
C VAL A 204 -0.21 -22.84 44.38
N LYS A 205 1.10 -22.71 44.46
CA LYS A 205 1.89 -23.36 45.50
C LYS A 205 2.99 -22.43 45.96
N GLU A 206 3.80 -22.00 44.99
CA GLU A 206 4.89 -21.05 45.21
C GLU A 206 4.41 -19.62 44.97
N LYS A 207 5.19 -18.66 45.47
CA LYS A 207 5.00 -17.23 45.26
C LYS A 207 4.96 -16.91 43.76
N VAL A 208 3.93 -16.18 43.32
CA VAL A 208 3.80 -15.73 41.90
C VAL A 208 4.51 -14.41 41.67
N SER A 209 4.38 -13.45 42.61
CA SER A 209 5.05 -12.15 42.59
C SER A 209 5.02 -11.55 44.00
N GLY A 210 5.77 -10.46 44.23
CA GLY A 210 5.86 -9.77 45.52
C GLY A 210 4.62 -8.97 45.89
N VAL A 211 4.24 -9.01 47.18
CA VAL A 211 3.27 -8.08 47.80
C VAL A 211 3.53 -6.63 47.38
N VAL A 212 4.80 -6.25 47.34
CA VAL A 212 5.26 -5.05 46.63
C VAL A 212 6.03 -5.48 45.38
N SER A 213 5.67 -4.91 44.23
CA SER A 213 6.30 -5.21 42.93
C SER A 213 6.54 -3.93 42.14
N VAL A 214 7.41 -4.01 41.14
CA VAL A 214 7.69 -2.91 40.22
C VAL A 214 7.53 -3.39 38.79
N GLU A 215 6.87 -2.60 37.97
CA GLU A 215 6.74 -2.82 36.53
C GLU A 215 7.27 -1.59 35.79
N HIS A 216 7.92 -1.80 34.64
CA HIS A 216 8.37 -0.70 33.77
C HIS A 216 7.50 -0.60 32.53
N GLN A 217 7.14 0.64 32.19
CA GLN A 217 6.56 0.97 30.90
C GLN A 217 7.51 1.94 30.19
N THR A 218 8.05 1.55 29.04
CA THR A 218 9.04 2.35 28.31
C THR A 218 8.53 2.70 26.91
N ASP A 219 8.99 3.84 26.40
CA ASP A 219 8.90 4.13 24.96
C ASP A 219 9.80 3.15 24.17
N ASP A 220 9.59 3.09 22.85
CA ASP A 220 10.44 2.31 21.96
C ASP A 220 11.90 2.78 22.03
N ILE A 221 12.81 1.86 22.37
CA ILE A 221 14.25 2.09 22.36
C ILE A 221 14.82 1.46 21.09
N TYR A 222 15.67 2.17 20.36
CA TYR A 222 16.29 1.68 19.14
C TYR A 222 17.81 1.62 19.25
N ASP A 223 18.42 0.59 18.67
CA ASP A 223 19.87 0.32 18.76
C ASP A 223 20.76 1.17 17.85
N GLY A 224 20.23 2.14 17.11
CA GLY A 224 20.95 2.84 16.06
C GLY A 224 22.16 3.63 16.56
N TYR A 225 22.02 4.36 17.66
CA TYR A 225 23.13 5.07 18.31
C TYR A 225 24.11 4.12 18.97
N ILE A 226 23.62 3.06 19.63
CA ILE A 226 24.43 2.03 20.27
C ILE A 226 25.36 1.38 19.24
N LYS A 227 24.82 0.89 18.12
CA LYS A 227 25.59 0.28 17.02
C LYS A 227 26.55 1.26 16.35
N ALA A 228 26.21 2.54 16.29
CA ALA A 228 27.13 3.54 15.74
C ALA A 228 28.31 3.81 16.68
N ASN A 229 28.09 3.86 17.99
CA ASN A 229 29.16 3.96 18.98
C ASN A 229 30.06 2.71 18.98
N GLU A 230 29.48 1.51 18.84
CA GLU A 230 30.25 0.26 18.72
C GLU A 230 31.18 0.27 17.49
N ARG A 231 30.70 0.76 16.36
CA ARG A 231 31.49 0.84 15.11
C ARG A 231 32.54 1.95 15.12
N ASN A 232 32.22 3.08 15.75
CA ASN A 232 33.13 4.20 15.90
C ASN A 232 33.08 4.73 17.34
N PRO A 233 33.99 4.27 18.22
CA PRO A 233 34.02 4.67 19.63
C PRO A 233 34.31 6.16 19.88
N GLU A 234 34.71 6.93 18.86
CA GLU A 234 34.80 8.39 18.96
C GLU A 234 33.42 9.04 19.01
N ASN A 235 32.39 8.36 18.52
CA ASN A 235 31.01 8.78 18.69
C ASN A 235 30.64 8.80 20.17
N LYS A 236 29.90 9.83 20.58
CA LYS A 236 29.43 10.00 21.95
C LYS A 236 27.91 10.14 21.99
N TYR A 237 27.22 9.36 21.16
CA TYR A 237 25.76 9.43 21.08
C TYR A 237 25.14 8.79 22.31
N GLU A 238 24.40 9.59 23.08
CA GLU A 238 23.59 9.13 24.20
C GLU A 238 22.23 8.65 23.69
N THR A 239 21.80 7.44 24.08
CA THR A 239 20.45 6.97 23.73
C THR A 239 19.52 7.29 24.89
N THR A 240 18.76 8.37 24.75
CA THR A 240 17.79 8.82 25.77
C THR A 240 16.45 8.14 25.56
N PHE A 241 15.82 7.68 26.64
CA PHE A 241 14.48 7.14 26.63
C PHE A 241 13.72 7.52 27.91
N LYS A 242 12.40 7.44 27.85
CA LYS A 242 11.53 7.61 29.01
C LYS A 242 11.01 6.26 29.48
N GLU A 243 10.83 6.16 30.78
CA GLU A 243 10.32 5.00 31.47
C GLU A 243 9.39 5.45 32.59
N THR A 244 8.27 4.78 32.77
CA THR A 244 7.43 4.91 33.97
C THR A 244 7.61 3.66 34.82
N ALA A 245 8.23 3.81 35.98
CA ALA A 245 8.28 2.77 37.01
C ALA A 245 6.98 2.80 37.82
N LYS A 246 6.25 1.68 37.82
CA LYS A 246 4.98 1.51 38.53
C LYS A 246 5.22 0.64 39.75
N ILE A 247 5.34 1.28 40.91
CA ILE A 247 5.57 0.62 42.19
C ILE A 247 4.19 0.27 42.78
N MET A 248 3.83 -1.01 42.73
CA MET A 248 2.54 -1.48 43.24
C MET A 248 2.70 -1.98 44.67
N VAL A 249 2.01 -1.32 45.61
CA VAL A 249 1.91 -1.74 47.01
C VAL A 249 0.56 -2.41 47.23
N SER A 250 0.54 -3.75 47.23
CA SER A 250 -0.69 -4.54 47.34
C SER A 250 -1.13 -4.84 48.77
N ASN A 251 -0.30 -4.53 49.77
CA ASN A 251 -0.70 -4.54 51.18
C ASN A 251 0.01 -3.39 51.87
N LYS A 252 -0.74 -2.35 52.25
CA LYS A 252 -0.18 -1.16 52.89
C LYS A 252 0.42 -1.45 54.27
N ASP A 253 -0.04 -2.50 54.95
CA ASP A 253 0.42 -2.89 56.27
C ASP A 253 1.61 -3.87 56.21
N ILE A 254 2.21 -4.08 55.02
CA ILE A 254 3.35 -4.97 54.87
C ILE A 254 4.58 -4.46 55.64
N ALA A 255 4.80 -3.15 55.66
CA ALA A 255 5.89 -2.50 56.38
C ALA A 255 5.63 -1.00 56.59
N GLN A 256 6.29 -0.40 57.58
CA GLN A 256 6.22 1.05 57.80
C GLN A 256 7.01 1.84 56.75
N LYS A 257 8.13 1.29 56.28
CA LYS A 257 8.93 1.87 55.21
C LYS A 257 9.14 0.82 54.13
N ILE A 258 9.03 1.20 52.87
CA ILE A 258 9.24 0.33 51.72
C ILE A 258 10.34 0.97 50.87
N GLU A 259 11.48 0.32 50.80
CA GLU A 259 12.61 0.72 49.98
C GLU A 259 12.57 -0.02 48.65
N VAL A 260 12.65 0.71 47.54
CA VAL A 260 12.73 0.21 46.18
C VAL A 260 14.03 0.70 45.58
N LYS A 261 14.90 -0.25 45.22
CA LYS A 261 16.19 0.01 44.61
C LYS A 261 16.27 -0.70 43.27
N GLU A 262 16.49 0.07 42.21
CA GLU A 262 16.67 -0.43 40.85
C GLU A 262 18.10 -0.14 40.39
N THR A 263 18.75 -1.12 39.76
CA THR A 263 20.11 -0.98 39.24
C THR A 263 20.17 -1.50 37.82
N SER A 264 20.70 -0.69 36.90
CA SER A 264 20.95 -1.10 35.52
C SER A 264 22.36 -0.72 35.11
N LYS A 265 23.13 -1.70 34.67
CA LYS A 265 24.50 -1.48 34.22
C LYS A 265 24.52 -0.60 32.96
N ASP A 266 25.42 0.38 32.92
CA ASP A 266 25.64 1.30 31.80
C ASP A 266 24.40 2.15 31.39
N VAL A 267 23.35 2.16 32.22
CA VAL A 267 22.12 2.94 32.01
C VAL A 267 21.84 3.82 33.21
N VAL A 268 21.85 5.12 33.00
CA VAL A 268 21.82 6.12 34.07
C VAL A 268 20.52 6.91 34.11
N TYR A 269 20.13 7.37 35.29
CA TYR A 269 18.98 8.25 35.51
C TYR A 269 19.41 9.72 35.43
N THR A 270 18.68 10.54 34.67
CA THR A 270 18.90 11.99 34.63
C THR A 270 17.85 12.75 35.41
N ASP A 271 16.60 12.30 35.36
CA ASP A 271 15.48 12.95 36.02
C ASP A 271 14.42 11.92 36.43
N SER A 272 13.74 12.18 37.54
CA SER A 272 12.53 11.48 37.96
C SER A 272 11.43 12.49 38.25
N THR A 273 10.21 12.18 37.83
CA THR A 273 9.05 13.06 38.01
C THR A 273 7.91 12.28 38.67
N ILE A 274 7.33 12.86 39.71
CA ILE A 274 6.27 12.26 40.52
C ILE A 274 5.10 13.23 40.57
N ASP A 275 3.88 12.74 40.38
CA ASP A 275 2.67 13.55 40.50
C ASP A 275 2.32 13.73 42.00
N LYS A 276 2.05 14.96 42.42
CA LYS A 276 1.70 15.23 43.82
C LYS A 276 0.35 14.64 44.22
N ALA A 277 -0.59 14.53 43.29
CA ALA A 277 -1.93 13.99 43.56
C ALA A 277 -1.88 12.52 44.01
N GLN A 278 -1.07 11.68 43.33
CA GLN A 278 -0.91 10.27 43.73
C GLN A 278 -0.24 10.12 45.11
N VAL A 279 0.67 11.03 45.49
CA VAL A 279 1.28 11.05 46.82
C VAL A 279 0.21 11.27 47.88
N GLN A 280 -0.68 12.24 47.66
CA GLN A 280 -1.78 12.51 48.58
C GLN A 280 -2.83 11.39 48.61
N GLU A 281 -3.11 10.77 47.46
CA GLU A 281 -4.09 9.69 47.36
C GLU A 281 -3.64 8.40 48.06
N ILE A 282 -2.36 8.03 47.92
CA ILE A 282 -1.83 6.73 48.36
C ILE A 282 -1.14 6.82 49.73
N LEU A 283 -0.41 7.91 49.99
CA LEU A 283 0.36 8.10 51.22
C LEU A 283 -0.34 9.02 52.23
N GLY A 284 -1.39 9.73 51.80
CA GLY A 284 -2.24 10.53 52.65
C GLY A 284 -1.52 11.65 53.41
N GLU A 285 -1.96 11.93 54.64
CA GLU A 285 -1.48 13.12 55.37
C GLU A 285 -0.12 12.93 56.06
N ASN A 286 0.20 11.69 56.44
CA ASN A 286 1.36 11.35 57.27
C ASN A 286 2.45 10.58 56.52
N GLY A 287 2.19 10.19 55.27
CA GLY A 287 3.15 9.48 54.44
C GLY A 287 4.03 10.41 53.59
N SER A 288 5.12 9.85 53.09
CA SER A 288 6.07 10.57 52.23
C SER A 288 6.85 9.63 51.31
N ILE A 289 7.44 10.20 50.26
CA ILE A 289 8.43 9.54 49.39
C ILE A 289 9.77 10.21 49.63
N ASP A 290 10.77 9.45 50.05
CA ASP A 290 12.16 9.91 50.00
C ASP A 290 12.81 9.39 48.73
N VAL A 291 13.44 10.29 47.96
CA VAL A 291 14.37 9.91 46.89
C VAL A 291 15.77 9.93 47.49
N LEU A 292 16.52 8.85 47.32
CA LEU A 292 17.83 8.66 47.95
C LEU A 292 18.93 8.60 46.88
N ASP A 293 20.15 8.93 47.28
CA ASP A 293 21.35 8.66 46.49
C ASP A 293 21.84 7.21 46.66
N THR A 294 22.94 6.88 45.99
CA THR A 294 23.52 5.54 45.99
C THR A 294 24.07 5.10 47.35
N GLU A 295 24.33 6.04 48.25
CA GLU A 295 24.78 5.81 49.63
C GLU A 295 23.60 5.72 50.62
N GLY A 296 22.36 5.89 50.15
CA GLY A 296 21.15 5.88 50.97
C GLY A 296 20.90 7.18 51.73
N LYS A 297 21.50 8.30 51.29
CA LYS A 297 21.21 9.62 51.84
C LYS A 297 20.05 10.25 51.07
N ILE A 298 19.14 10.90 51.81
CA ILE A 298 17.95 11.55 51.24
C ILE A 298 18.39 12.75 50.40
N LEU A 299 18.01 12.74 49.12
CA LEU A 299 18.13 13.86 48.19
C LEU A 299 16.96 14.83 48.35
N ILE A 300 15.74 14.29 48.43
CA ILE A 300 14.50 15.04 48.65
C ILE A 300 13.45 14.17 49.33
N THR A 301 12.62 14.78 50.17
CA THR A 301 11.40 14.19 50.75
C THR A 301 10.18 14.88 50.12
N ILE A 302 9.26 14.07 49.60
CA ILE A 302 8.03 14.49 48.93
C ILE A 302 6.84 14.09 49.79
N ASN A 303 6.02 15.05 50.19
CA ASN A 303 4.84 14.86 51.03
C ASN A 303 3.72 15.85 50.63
N LYS A 304 2.65 15.93 51.42
CA LYS A 304 1.52 16.83 51.15
C LYS A 304 1.91 18.32 51.06
N ASP A 305 2.97 18.73 51.74
CA ASP A 305 3.42 20.12 51.84
C ASP A 305 4.47 20.48 50.77
N THR A 306 4.99 19.51 50.01
CA THR A 306 5.96 19.76 48.94
C THR A 306 5.37 20.61 47.83
N GLU A 307 6.06 21.66 47.41
CA GLU A 307 5.63 22.49 46.27
C GLU A 307 5.78 21.71 44.96
N ALA A 308 4.74 21.75 44.13
CA ALA A 308 4.71 21.14 42.80
C ALA A 308 4.73 22.23 41.72
N ASP A 309 5.08 21.85 40.49
CA ASP A 309 5.03 22.74 39.33
C ASP A 309 3.58 23.07 38.92
N GLU A 310 3.43 23.86 37.86
CA GLU A 310 2.13 24.29 37.31
C GLU A 310 1.22 23.13 36.87
N ASN A 311 1.80 21.95 36.62
CA ASN A 311 1.08 20.73 36.24
C ASN A 311 0.87 19.79 37.43
N GLY A 312 1.21 20.20 38.65
CA GLY A 312 1.11 19.37 39.85
C GLY A 312 2.20 18.30 39.98
N LYS A 313 3.28 18.40 39.19
CA LYS A 313 4.39 17.44 39.20
C LYS A 313 5.59 17.94 39.99
N ILE A 314 6.34 17.01 40.57
CA ILE A 314 7.56 17.26 41.34
C ILE A 314 8.71 16.58 40.61
N LYS A 315 9.70 17.37 40.20
CA LYS A 315 10.85 16.91 39.42
C LYS A 315 12.11 16.84 40.27
N VAL A 316 12.82 15.72 40.18
CA VAL A 316 14.14 15.49 40.76
C VAL A 316 15.13 15.33 39.62
N THR A 317 16.24 16.08 39.65
CA THR A 317 17.31 15.98 38.63
C THR A 317 18.59 15.44 39.26
N TYR A 318 19.19 14.44 38.64
CA TYR A 318 20.38 13.76 39.11
C TYR A 318 21.63 14.24 38.36
N THR A 319 22.40 15.14 38.98
CA THR A 319 23.62 15.71 38.38
C THR A 319 24.70 14.66 38.13
N ASP A 320 24.83 13.69 39.04
CA ASP A 320 25.87 12.65 38.97
C ASP A 320 25.49 11.45 38.09
N ARG A 321 24.28 11.48 37.50
CA ARG A 321 23.74 10.44 36.59
C ARG A 321 23.97 9.01 37.13
N PRO A 322 23.34 8.62 38.24
CA PRO A 322 23.56 7.31 38.84
C PRO A 322 22.94 6.20 37.99
N GLU A 323 23.56 5.01 38.02
CA GLU A 323 22.96 3.75 37.52
C GLU A 323 21.89 3.17 38.44
N ILE A 324 21.81 3.71 39.66
CA ILE A 324 20.92 3.27 40.72
C ILE A 324 19.82 4.30 40.90
N PHE A 325 18.57 3.85 40.80
CA PHE A 325 17.40 4.57 41.29
C PHE A 325 17.02 4.02 42.65
N PHE A 326 16.90 4.90 43.65
CA PHE A 326 16.61 4.49 45.02
C PHE A 326 15.53 5.39 45.62
N LEU A 327 14.41 4.77 45.98
CA LEU A 327 13.23 5.43 46.51
C LEU A 327 12.74 4.70 47.76
N ARG A 328 12.25 5.45 48.75
CA ARG A 328 11.63 4.92 49.96
C ARG A 328 10.25 5.53 50.18
N LEU A 329 9.23 4.69 50.25
CA LEU A 329 7.90 5.06 50.69
C LEU A 329 7.83 4.95 52.21
N ASN A 330 7.36 5.99 52.89
CA ASN A 330 7.16 5.99 54.33
C ASN A 330 5.67 6.09 54.65
N ASN A 331 5.18 5.22 55.52
CA ASN A 331 3.80 5.18 56.03
C ASN A 331 2.74 5.20 54.91
N VAL A 332 2.68 4.14 54.11
CA VAL A 332 1.67 3.98 53.06
C VAL A 332 0.27 3.90 53.70
N GLU A 333 -0.65 4.80 53.31
CA GLU A 333 -1.98 4.90 53.92
C GLU A 333 -3.03 4.06 53.17
N LYS A 334 -2.81 3.79 51.88
CA LYS A 334 -3.70 2.99 51.02
C LYS A 334 -2.91 2.11 50.06
N GLU A 335 -3.42 0.92 49.74
CA GLU A 335 -2.91 0.12 48.62
C GLU A 335 -3.07 0.89 47.30
N GLY A 336 -2.09 0.78 46.42
CA GLY A 336 -2.07 1.58 45.21
C GLY A 336 -0.82 1.41 44.36
N ILE A 337 -0.75 2.21 43.30
CA ILE A 337 0.37 2.26 42.38
C ILE A 337 0.98 3.65 42.45
N ILE A 338 2.25 3.74 42.83
CA ILE A 338 3.04 4.96 42.71
C ILE A 338 3.76 4.90 41.35
N GLU A 339 3.44 5.85 40.48
CA GLU A 339 4.07 5.99 39.16
C GLU A 339 5.19 7.04 39.22
N VAL A 340 6.41 6.63 38.85
CA VAL A 340 7.57 7.51 38.74
C VAL A 340 8.00 7.58 37.28
N GLU A 341 7.91 8.76 36.67
CA GLU A 341 8.38 9.01 35.31
C GLU A 341 9.89 9.31 35.31
N ASN A 342 10.69 8.35 34.87
CA ASN A 342 12.13 8.43 34.75
C ASN A 342 12.56 8.86 33.33
N SER A 343 13.56 9.74 33.26
CA SER A 343 14.35 9.99 32.06
C SER A 343 15.70 9.30 32.22
N ARG A 344 16.02 8.42 31.26
CA ARG A 344 17.18 7.53 31.34
C ARG A 344 18.05 7.67 30.10
N ILE A 345 19.34 7.36 30.25
CA ILE A 345 20.33 7.38 29.17
C ILE A 345 21.08 6.07 29.17
N ILE A 346 21.13 5.40 28.02
CA ILE A 346 22.12 4.36 27.76
C ILE A 346 23.42 5.06 27.38
N LEU A 347 24.48 4.80 28.15
CA LEU A 347 25.77 5.46 27.98
C LEU A 347 26.38 5.10 26.62
N PRO A 348 27.16 6.00 25.98
CA PRO A 348 27.80 5.70 24.70
C PRO A 348 28.75 4.50 24.72
N THR A 349 29.30 4.20 25.91
CA THR A 349 30.22 3.09 26.17
C THR A 349 29.51 1.78 26.55
N ALA A 350 28.18 1.77 26.62
CA ALA A 350 27.41 0.60 27.00
C ALA A 350 27.62 -0.56 26.01
N ILE A 351 27.79 -1.75 26.55
CA ILE A 351 27.83 -2.99 25.77
C ILE A 351 26.52 -3.73 26.06
N ILE A 352 25.59 -3.67 25.09
CA ILE A 352 24.28 -4.32 25.22
C ILE A 352 24.35 -5.75 24.67
N GLU A 353 24.09 -6.71 25.55
CA GLU A 353 23.92 -8.11 25.18
C GLU A 353 22.43 -8.42 24.98
N ASN A 354 22.09 -9.32 24.05
CA ASN A 354 20.73 -9.79 23.80
C ASN A 354 19.68 -8.72 23.46
N ASN A 355 20.09 -7.54 22.99
CA ASN A 355 19.19 -6.42 22.62
C ASN A 355 18.21 -6.05 23.74
N ALA A 356 18.65 -6.04 25.00
CA ALA A 356 17.79 -5.67 26.11
C ALA A 356 18.57 -4.99 27.25
N ILE A 357 17.88 -4.12 27.99
CA ILE A 357 18.35 -3.56 29.25
C ILE A 357 17.83 -4.47 30.36
N ILE A 358 18.73 -4.90 31.24
CA ILE A 358 18.37 -5.64 32.45
C ILE A 358 18.43 -4.68 33.63
N THR A 359 17.31 -4.56 34.33
CA THR A 359 17.19 -3.80 35.58
C THR A 359 16.98 -4.79 36.72
N ASP A 360 17.94 -4.86 37.63
CA ASP A 360 17.80 -5.60 38.88
C ASP A 360 16.99 -4.74 39.85
N VAL A 361 15.89 -5.29 40.38
CA VAL A 361 15.01 -4.63 41.33
C VAL A 361 15.12 -5.32 42.68
N SER A 362 15.29 -4.53 43.74
CA SER A 362 15.28 -4.99 45.13
C SER A 362 14.29 -4.17 45.94
N VAL A 363 13.41 -4.86 46.65
CA VAL A 363 12.37 -4.27 47.47
C VAL A 363 12.51 -4.76 48.90
N ASN A 364 12.66 -3.83 49.84
CA ASN A 364 12.78 -4.12 51.27
C ASN A 364 11.64 -3.45 52.05
N GLY A 365 10.89 -4.22 52.84
CA GLY A 365 9.95 -3.70 53.82
C GLY A 365 10.60 -3.64 55.19
N ILE A 366 10.63 -2.44 55.79
CA ILE A 366 11.30 -2.15 57.05
C ILE A 366 10.27 -1.77 58.12
N ASN A 367 10.40 -2.39 59.30
CA ASN A 367 9.63 -2.08 60.49
C ASN A 367 10.54 -1.56 61.60
N THR A 368 10.12 -0.49 62.28
CA THR A 368 10.86 0.13 63.38
C THR A 368 10.35 -0.41 64.72
N ILE A 369 11.24 -0.97 65.55
CA ILE A 369 10.92 -1.39 66.92
C ILE A 369 11.35 -0.29 67.89
N LYS A 370 10.48 0.05 68.85
CA LYS A 370 10.84 0.93 69.97
C LYS A 370 11.11 0.09 71.22
N THR A 371 12.36 0.03 71.65
CA THR A 371 12.74 -0.67 72.89
C THR A 371 13.06 0.32 74.01
N LYS A 372 12.63 -0.01 75.24
CA LYS A 372 12.98 0.73 76.45
C LYS A 372 14.16 0.05 77.12
N ASN A 373 15.35 0.65 77.05
CA ASN A 373 16.47 0.19 77.86
C ASN A 373 16.30 0.68 79.30
N VAL A 374 16.19 -0.27 80.23
CA VAL A 374 16.26 0.00 81.66
C VAL A 374 17.73 -0.13 82.07
N ASP A 375 18.36 1.01 82.37
CA ASP A 375 19.73 1.03 82.88
C ASP A 375 19.73 0.50 84.32
N THR A 376 20.04 -0.79 84.50
CA THR A 376 19.97 -1.48 85.80
C THR A 376 21.00 -0.97 86.83
N GLU A 377 21.97 -0.14 86.43
CA GLU A 377 23.03 0.37 87.32
C GLU A 377 22.76 1.77 87.90
N LYS A 378 21.80 2.54 87.36
CA LYS A 378 21.46 3.88 87.87
C LYS A 378 19.97 3.93 88.23
N LYS A 379 19.68 4.05 89.53
CA LYS A 379 18.33 4.30 90.08
C LYS A 379 17.82 5.72 89.74
N GLU A 380 17.74 6.07 88.47
CA GLU A 380 17.00 7.23 87.98
C GLU A 380 16.08 6.79 86.83
N ASN A 381 14.82 7.20 86.91
CA ASN A 381 13.78 6.98 85.90
C ASN A 381 14.07 7.80 84.63
N SER A 382 15.11 7.45 83.87
CA SER A 382 15.33 7.96 82.52
C SER A 382 15.50 6.79 81.56
N ALA A 383 14.42 6.04 81.34
CA ALA A 383 14.36 5.07 80.25
C ALA A 383 14.52 5.85 78.93
N LYS A 384 15.61 5.58 78.21
CA LYS A 384 15.83 6.12 76.87
C LYS A 384 15.21 5.14 75.88
N GLU A 385 14.22 5.60 75.11
CA GLU A 385 13.67 4.81 74.00
C GLU A 385 14.71 4.76 72.88
N ILE A 386 15.01 3.55 72.40
CA ILE A 386 15.86 3.30 71.24
C ILE A 386 14.95 2.78 70.12
N GLU A 387 15.06 3.40 68.95
CA GLU A 387 14.37 2.97 67.74
C GLU A 387 15.36 2.23 66.84
N GLU A 388 15.03 1.00 66.45
CA GLU A 388 15.84 0.17 65.55
C GLU A 388 15.00 -0.30 64.36
N ASP A 389 15.54 -0.16 63.15
CA ASP A 389 14.91 -0.56 61.90
C ASP A 389 15.31 -2.00 61.53
N PHE A 390 14.33 -2.83 61.17
CA PHE A 390 14.53 -4.22 60.74
C PHE A 390 13.90 -4.46 59.39
N ILE A 391 14.66 -5.04 58.46
CA ILE A 391 14.11 -5.59 57.21
C ILE A 391 13.31 -6.84 57.55
N LYS A 392 12.02 -6.84 57.18
CA LYS A 392 11.04 -7.90 57.46
C LYS A 392 10.39 -8.46 56.22
N TYR A 393 10.54 -7.78 55.09
CA TYR A 393 10.08 -8.22 53.79
C TYR A 393 11.20 -7.97 52.79
N GLU A 394 11.47 -8.95 51.93
CA GLU A 394 12.44 -8.84 50.85
C GLU A 394 11.84 -9.45 49.59
N TYR A 395 11.96 -8.73 48.48
CA TYR A 395 11.60 -9.24 47.17
C TYR A 395 12.60 -8.71 46.15
N ASN A 396 13.16 -9.62 45.35
CA ASN A 396 14.05 -9.25 44.27
C ASN A 396 13.43 -9.71 42.95
N ASP A 397 13.55 -8.87 41.93
CA ASP A 397 13.02 -9.10 40.60
C ASP A 397 14.03 -8.66 39.53
N LYS A 398 13.79 -9.07 38.29
CA LYS A 398 14.55 -8.62 37.12
C LYS A 398 13.60 -8.17 36.03
N ILE A 399 13.68 -6.90 35.69
CA ILE A 399 12.92 -6.33 34.58
C ILE A 399 13.80 -6.33 33.34
N THR A 400 13.25 -6.81 32.22
CA THR A 400 13.91 -6.83 30.91
C THR A 400 13.20 -5.87 29.97
N THR A 401 13.89 -4.83 29.53
CA THR A 401 13.37 -3.85 28.56
C THR A 401 14.00 -4.11 27.20
N GLU A 402 13.17 -4.39 26.20
CA GLU A 402 13.62 -4.70 24.83
C GLU A 402 14.17 -3.46 24.10
N ILE A 403 15.26 -3.65 23.35
CA ILE A 403 15.80 -2.68 22.40
C ILE A 403 15.51 -3.18 20.99
N LYS A 404 14.77 -2.38 20.23
CA LYS A 404 14.43 -2.63 18.83
C LYS A 404 15.62 -2.36 17.93
N GLN A 405 15.68 -3.08 16.82
CA GLN A 405 16.67 -2.80 15.78
C GLN A 405 16.33 -1.51 15.04
N ALA A 406 17.32 -0.65 14.83
CA ALA A 406 17.19 0.52 13.98
C ALA A 406 16.89 0.12 12.53
N ILE A 407 16.04 0.91 11.88
CA ILE A 407 15.49 0.59 10.56
C ILE A 407 16.14 1.47 9.49
N SER A 408 16.47 0.87 8.36
CA SER A 408 16.92 1.62 7.19
C SER A 408 15.72 2.29 6.52
N THR A 409 15.68 3.62 6.51
CA THR A 409 14.58 4.37 5.90
C THR A 409 15.09 5.30 4.81
N ILE A 410 14.50 5.21 3.62
CA ILE A 410 14.67 6.21 2.56
C ILE A 410 13.36 6.99 2.40
N GLU A 411 13.44 8.32 2.53
CA GLU A 411 12.37 9.23 2.18
C GLU A 411 12.50 9.64 0.71
N THR A 412 11.42 9.49 -0.05
CA THR A 412 11.40 9.85 -1.47
C THR A 412 10.51 11.06 -1.70
N LYS A 413 11.00 12.00 -2.52
CA LYS A 413 10.24 13.17 -2.99
C LYS A 413 10.36 13.31 -4.50
N LEU A 414 9.23 13.59 -5.15
CA LEU A 414 9.14 13.91 -6.58
C LEU A 414 9.07 15.43 -6.77
N SER A 415 9.77 15.97 -7.77
CA SER A 415 9.61 17.39 -8.14
C SER A 415 8.27 17.70 -8.79
N ASN A 416 7.64 16.70 -9.41
CA ASN A 416 6.32 16.76 -10.01
C ASN A 416 5.71 15.35 -9.98
N ASP A 417 4.49 15.24 -9.47
CA ASP A 417 3.69 14.03 -9.30
C ASP A 417 2.56 13.91 -10.34
N SER A 418 2.48 14.82 -11.31
CA SER A 418 1.53 14.76 -12.42
C SER A 418 2.26 14.73 -13.76
N TRP A 419 2.22 13.58 -14.42
CA TRP A 419 2.90 13.36 -15.70
C TRP A 419 1.89 13.29 -16.85
N VAL A 420 2.30 13.77 -18.02
CA VAL A 420 1.46 13.83 -19.23
C VAL A 420 2.07 13.05 -20.37
N ASN A 421 1.24 12.48 -21.25
CA ASN A 421 1.70 11.66 -22.37
C ASN A 421 1.94 12.44 -23.68
N ASN A 422 1.55 13.71 -23.76
CA ASN A 422 1.72 14.54 -24.95
C ASN A 422 3.11 15.22 -25.05
N THR A 423 3.95 15.12 -24.01
CA THR A 423 5.32 15.64 -24.00
C THR A 423 6.23 14.76 -23.12
N THR A 424 7.52 15.08 -23.11
CA THR A 424 8.47 14.49 -22.15
C THR A 424 8.33 15.19 -20.81
N ASN A 425 8.30 14.41 -19.73
CA ASN A 425 8.21 14.91 -18.36
C ASN A 425 9.63 15.00 -17.78
N ASP A 426 10.02 16.19 -17.35
CA ASP A 426 11.23 16.40 -16.56
C ASP A 426 10.91 16.17 -15.08
N VAL A 427 11.49 15.12 -14.50
CA VAL A 427 11.20 14.69 -13.14
C VAL A 427 12.50 14.54 -12.37
N VAL A 428 12.57 15.15 -11.20
CA VAL A 428 13.65 14.95 -10.24
C VAL A 428 13.11 14.11 -9.09
N ILE A 429 13.75 12.99 -8.83
CA ILE A 429 13.46 12.11 -7.70
C ILE A 429 14.56 12.30 -6.68
N THR A 430 14.20 12.72 -5.47
CA THR A 430 15.13 12.90 -4.35
C THR A 430 14.93 11.78 -3.35
N GLU A 431 15.96 10.97 -3.15
CA GLU A 431 16.00 9.86 -2.21
C GLU A 431 16.89 10.25 -1.01
N THR A 432 16.28 10.52 0.14
CA THR A 432 16.98 10.91 1.37
C THR A 432 17.16 9.69 2.27
N LEU A 433 18.41 9.27 2.47
CA LEU A 433 18.84 8.19 3.35
C LEU A 433 18.77 8.70 4.80
N LYS A 434 17.69 8.40 5.52
CA LYS A 434 17.39 9.00 6.82
C LYS A 434 18.38 8.53 7.89
N THR A 435 19.06 9.49 8.54
CA THR A 435 20.03 9.28 9.62
C THR A 435 19.94 10.40 10.67
N ASP A 436 18.71 10.75 11.07
CA ASP A 436 18.42 11.90 11.96
C ASP A 436 18.05 11.51 13.40
N GLY A 437 18.21 10.24 13.78
CA GLY A 437 17.91 9.75 15.13
C GLY A 437 18.17 8.26 15.31
N PRO A 438 18.13 7.76 16.57
CA PRO A 438 18.49 6.38 16.92
C PRO A 438 17.57 5.32 16.30
N GLN A 439 16.36 5.69 15.90
CA GLN A 439 15.43 4.81 15.18
C GLN A 439 15.88 4.46 13.77
N ASN A 440 16.72 5.31 13.16
CA ASN A 440 17.22 5.08 11.82
C ASN A 440 18.58 4.39 11.87
N SER A 441 18.83 3.48 10.95
CA SER A 441 20.16 2.93 10.75
C SER A 441 21.03 3.85 9.89
N LEU A 442 22.33 3.91 10.18
CA LEU A 442 23.35 4.38 9.23
C LEU A 442 23.40 3.47 7.99
N PHE A 443 23.92 3.98 6.87
CA PHE A 443 23.98 3.26 5.59
C PHE A 443 25.38 2.76 5.24
N LYS A 444 25.43 1.56 4.66
CA LYS A 444 26.61 0.98 4.02
C LYS A 444 26.22 0.34 2.69
N ASN A 445 26.98 0.68 1.65
CA ASN A 445 26.81 0.22 0.28
C ASN A 445 25.35 0.13 -0.19
N PRO A 446 24.56 1.21 -0.03
CA PRO A 446 23.14 1.15 -0.34
C PRO A 446 22.91 0.94 -1.84
N ILE A 447 21.86 0.18 -2.16
CA ILE A 447 21.33 0.01 -3.52
C ILE A 447 19.94 0.61 -3.53
N ILE A 448 19.65 1.47 -4.50
CA ILE A 448 18.36 2.12 -4.68
C ILE A 448 17.82 1.73 -6.05
N ASN A 449 16.62 1.16 -6.08
CA ASN A 449 15.93 0.78 -7.31
C ASN A 449 14.59 1.51 -7.38
N ILE A 450 14.47 2.42 -8.34
CA ILE A 450 13.29 3.24 -8.59
C ILE A 450 12.54 2.66 -9.79
N GLU A 451 11.51 1.87 -9.52
CA GLU A 451 10.64 1.25 -10.51
C GLU A 451 9.50 2.21 -10.91
N MET A 452 9.34 2.43 -12.20
CA MET A 452 8.31 3.30 -12.75
C MET A 452 6.98 2.58 -12.97
N PRO A 453 5.86 3.31 -13.14
CA PRO A 453 4.60 2.75 -13.63
C PRO A 453 4.76 2.07 -15.00
N ALA A 454 3.87 1.11 -15.29
CA ALA A 454 3.89 0.32 -16.53
C ALA A 454 3.73 1.17 -17.81
N GLU A 455 3.13 2.34 -17.72
CA GLU A 455 2.89 3.28 -18.82
C GLU A 455 4.12 4.08 -19.19
N VAL A 456 5.21 3.98 -18.43
CA VAL A 456 6.46 4.63 -18.82
C VAL A 456 7.09 3.88 -19.99
N SER A 457 7.03 4.48 -21.17
CA SER A 457 7.54 3.93 -22.42
C SER A 457 9.04 4.16 -22.61
N LYS A 458 9.61 5.20 -21.99
CA LYS A 458 11.06 5.51 -22.03
C LYS A 458 11.49 6.31 -20.80
N ILE A 459 12.69 6.02 -20.31
CA ILE A 459 13.40 6.80 -19.28
C ILE A 459 14.76 7.20 -19.85
N GLU A 460 15.21 8.41 -19.55
CA GLU A 460 16.57 8.87 -19.80
C GLU A 460 17.11 9.55 -18.54
N ILE A 461 18.25 9.07 -18.03
CA ILE A 461 18.91 9.64 -16.85
C ILE A 461 19.74 10.85 -17.28
N GLN A 462 19.37 12.04 -16.81
CA GLN A 462 20.11 13.28 -17.08
C GLN A 462 21.29 13.43 -16.12
N SER A 463 21.05 13.34 -14.81
CA SER A 463 22.09 13.43 -13.77
C SER A 463 21.72 12.57 -12.57
N ILE A 464 22.74 12.17 -11.81
CA ILE A 464 22.57 11.61 -10.47
C ILE A 464 23.60 12.30 -9.58
N ASP A 465 23.11 13.04 -8.60
CA ASP A 465 23.92 13.89 -7.72
C ASP A 465 23.74 13.45 -6.27
N ILE A 466 24.84 13.31 -5.53
CA ILE A 466 24.81 13.02 -4.09
C ILE A 466 25.02 14.34 -3.34
N LEU A 467 24.11 14.65 -2.42
CA LEU A 467 24.09 15.88 -1.63
C LEU A 467 24.18 15.54 -0.13
N TYR A 468 24.80 16.44 0.65
CA TYR A 468 24.89 16.37 2.12
C TYR A 468 25.57 15.11 2.68
N ASP A 469 26.53 14.58 1.92
CA ASP A 469 27.15 13.30 2.22
C ASP A 469 28.57 13.40 2.79
N ASN A 470 29.21 14.57 2.65
CA ASN A 470 30.62 14.77 3.02
C ASN A 470 31.57 13.75 2.36
N GLU A 471 31.29 13.37 1.11
CA GLU A 471 32.13 12.48 0.28
C GLU A 471 32.28 11.03 0.81
N ILE A 472 31.30 10.54 1.57
CA ILE A 472 31.26 9.18 2.13
C ILE A 472 30.92 8.14 1.05
N PHE A 473 29.94 8.42 0.19
CA PHE A 473 29.43 7.52 -0.83
C PHE A 473 29.92 7.89 -2.24
N LYS A 474 30.17 6.86 -3.04
CA LYS A 474 30.47 6.97 -4.48
C LYS A 474 29.51 6.09 -5.27
N ILE A 475 28.98 6.62 -6.37
CA ILE A 475 28.15 5.83 -7.30
C ILE A 475 29.06 4.91 -8.10
N VAL A 476 28.95 3.61 -7.89
CA VAL A 476 29.73 2.59 -8.61
C VAL A 476 28.99 2.02 -9.81
N SER A 477 27.66 2.09 -9.82
CA SER A 477 26.85 1.68 -10.95
C SER A 477 25.54 2.47 -11.03
N LYS A 478 25.16 2.83 -12.25
CA LYS A 478 23.83 3.37 -12.59
C LYS A 478 23.37 2.77 -13.90
N SER A 479 22.14 2.28 -13.95
CA SER A 479 21.59 1.63 -15.14
C SER A 479 20.06 1.69 -15.18
N ILE A 480 19.50 1.57 -16.38
CA ILE A 480 18.06 1.33 -16.58
C ILE A 480 17.89 -0.17 -16.82
N LYS A 481 17.04 -0.80 -16.01
CA LYS A 481 16.73 -2.24 -16.06
C LYS A 481 15.23 -2.44 -16.23
N THR A 482 14.83 -3.67 -16.52
CA THR A 482 13.44 -4.11 -16.45
C THR A 482 13.22 -4.81 -15.12
N SER A 483 12.17 -4.43 -14.38
CA SER A 483 11.79 -5.07 -13.13
C SER A 483 11.21 -6.46 -13.40
N GLU A 484 11.03 -7.26 -12.34
CA GLU A 484 10.32 -8.55 -12.42
C GLU A 484 8.88 -8.41 -12.96
N ARG A 485 8.29 -7.21 -12.84
CA ARG A 485 6.95 -6.88 -13.34
C ARG A 485 6.93 -6.42 -14.80
N GLY A 486 8.09 -6.35 -15.46
CA GLY A 486 8.21 -5.82 -16.82
C GLY A 486 8.30 -4.29 -16.90
N ASN A 487 8.31 -3.59 -15.76
CA ASN A 487 8.37 -2.13 -15.73
C ASN A 487 9.81 -1.63 -15.86
N LYS A 488 9.97 -0.38 -16.30
CA LYS A 488 11.30 0.24 -16.36
C LYS A 488 11.75 0.69 -14.96
N MET A 489 13.00 0.46 -14.63
CA MET A 489 13.55 0.71 -13.30
C MET A 489 14.92 1.37 -13.41
N VAL A 490 15.14 2.45 -12.65
CA VAL A 490 16.47 3.06 -12.47
C VAL A 490 17.13 2.39 -11.27
N SER A 491 18.30 1.79 -11.49
CA SER A 491 19.07 1.06 -10.48
C SER A 491 20.37 1.81 -10.20
N ILE A 492 20.58 2.21 -8.94
CA ILE A 492 21.74 2.97 -8.46
C ILE A 492 22.41 2.16 -7.37
N GLN A 493 23.70 1.88 -7.53
CA GLN A 493 24.52 1.22 -6.52
C GLN A 493 25.60 2.19 -6.05
N MET A 494 25.68 2.36 -4.74
CA MET A 494 26.68 3.20 -4.10
C MET A 494 27.63 2.35 -3.26
N GLU A 495 28.88 2.78 -3.14
CA GLU A 495 29.89 2.21 -2.26
C GLU A 495 30.29 3.25 -1.21
N GLY A 496 30.39 2.84 0.05
CA GLY A 496 30.73 3.69 1.18
C GLY A 496 30.08 3.19 2.47
N CYS A 497 30.51 3.72 3.61
CA CYS A 497 29.96 3.38 4.92
C CYS A 497 29.90 4.62 5.81
N GLN A 498 28.70 4.99 6.24
CA GLN A 498 28.53 6.02 7.25
C GLN A 498 28.95 5.48 8.62
N THR A 499 29.67 6.32 9.37
CA THR A 499 30.08 6.05 10.77
C THR A 499 29.51 7.06 11.75
N VAL A 500 28.85 8.12 11.26
CA VAL A 500 28.28 9.22 12.05
C VAL A 500 26.87 9.55 11.55
N TYR A 501 25.99 9.98 12.45
CA TYR A 501 24.65 10.47 12.11
C TYR A 501 24.69 11.90 11.56
N ASN A 502 23.66 12.27 10.79
CA ASN A 502 23.54 13.63 10.31
C ASN A 502 23.03 14.53 11.44
N GLU A 503 23.81 15.55 11.81
CA GLU A 503 23.45 16.52 12.85
C GLU A 503 22.31 17.48 12.41
N SER A 504 22.07 17.60 11.09
CA SER A 504 21.05 18.50 10.54
C SER A 504 19.66 17.85 10.49
N LYS A 505 18.81 18.22 11.45
CA LYS A 505 17.40 17.81 11.49
C LYS A 505 16.57 18.30 10.30
N THR A 506 17.02 19.31 9.54
CA THR A 506 16.27 19.86 8.40
C THR A 506 16.44 19.04 7.13
N ILE A 507 17.58 18.39 6.95
CA ILE A 507 17.90 17.62 5.75
C ILE A 507 17.57 16.14 5.97
N GLY A 508 17.72 15.64 7.21
CA GLY A 508 17.36 14.29 7.58
C GLY A 508 18.40 13.22 7.20
N GLY A 509 19.33 13.50 6.29
CA GLY A 509 20.38 12.58 5.87
C GLY A 509 20.99 12.88 4.49
N THR A 510 21.87 11.99 4.00
CA THR A 510 22.42 12.08 2.63
C THR A 510 21.28 12.00 1.62
N SER A 511 21.28 12.85 0.61
CA SER A 511 20.24 12.85 -0.43
C SER A 511 20.81 12.50 -1.80
N VAL A 512 20.20 11.54 -2.49
CA VAL A 512 20.52 11.17 -3.87
C VAL A 512 19.46 11.78 -4.79
N ARG A 513 19.87 12.73 -5.63
CA ARG A 513 19.00 13.44 -6.56
C ARG A 513 19.14 12.85 -7.95
N VAL A 514 18.09 12.24 -8.47
CA VAL A 514 18.03 11.57 -9.76
C VAL A 514 17.19 12.41 -10.72
N SER A 515 17.84 13.06 -11.69
CA SER A 515 17.17 13.87 -12.71
C SER A 515 16.85 13.00 -13.94
N LEU A 516 15.58 12.89 -14.30
CA LEU A 516 15.05 11.99 -15.33
C LEU A 516 14.22 12.73 -16.38
N LYS A 517 14.29 12.25 -17.61
CA LYS A 517 13.30 12.50 -18.67
C LYS A 517 12.44 11.27 -18.84
N ILE A 518 11.13 11.42 -18.66
CA ILE A 518 10.16 10.32 -18.67
C ILE A 518 9.16 10.55 -19.81
N LYS A 519 9.03 9.57 -20.71
CA LYS A 519 7.96 9.52 -21.71
C LYS A 519 6.94 8.46 -21.32
N LEU A 520 5.67 8.83 -21.39
CA LEU A 520 4.56 7.88 -21.21
C LEU A 520 4.20 7.23 -22.54
N GLN A 521 3.45 6.14 -22.49
CA GLN A 521 2.78 5.55 -23.64
C GLN A 521 1.76 6.55 -24.20
N LYS A 522 1.69 6.66 -25.54
CA LYS A 522 0.76 7.60 -26.19
C LYS A 522 -0.70 7.20 -25.97
N ASN A 523 -1.00 5.89 -25.97
CA ASN A 523 -2.34 5.36 -25.72
C ASN A 523 -2.44 4.84 -24.28
N MET A 524 -3.05 5.64 -23.40
CA MET A 524 -3.27 5.28 -21.99
C MET A 524 -4.49 6.04 -21.45
N ASP A 525 -5.17 5.48 -20.46
CA ASP A 525 -6.23 6.19 -19.72
C ASP A 525 -5.64 7.09 -18.63
N ASN A 526 -6.38 8.13 -18.24
CA ASN A 526 -6.07 8.89 -17.03
C ASN A 526 -6.17 7.96 -15.81
N ARG A 527 -5.08 7.81 -15.05
CA ARG A 527 -5.09 7.02 -13.82
C ARG A 527 -3.99 7.41 -12.85
N ILE A 528 -4.07 6.87 -11.63
CA ILE A 528 -2.99 6.95 -10.65
C ILE A 528 -2.09 5.73 -10.86
N GLY A 529 -0.82 5.98 -11.17
CA GLY A 529 0.25 4.99 -11.19
C GLY A 529 1.06 5.02 -9.88
N SER A 530 2.04 4.12 -9.78
CA SER A 530 2.92 4.06 -8.61
C SER A 530 4.40 4.04 -9.02
N VAL A 531 5.19 4.92 -8.43
CA VAL A 531 6.66 4.85 -8.42
C VAL A 531 7.07 4.06 -7.19
N ARG A 532 7.76 2.95 -7.42
CA ARG A 532 8.15 2.02 -6.37
C ARG A 532 9.64 2.08 -6.09
N ASN A 533 10.00 2.35 -4.86
CA ASN A 533 11.38 2.40 -4.40
C ASN A 533 11.72 1.19 -3.56
N LYS A 534 12.58 0.34 -4.12
CA LYS A 534 13.15 -0.82 -3.45
C LYS A 534 14.61 -0.56 -3.15
N TYR A 535 14.99 -0.57 -1.88
CA TYR A 535 16.35 -0.27 -1.46
C TYR A 535 16.89 -1.26 -0.44
N SER A 536 18.21 -1.38 -0.40
CA SER A 536 18.92 -2.24 0.54
C SER A 536 20.01 -1.50 1.28
N ASN A 537 20.32 -1.96 2.48
CA ASN A 537 21.43 -1.47 3.30
C ASN A 537 22.18 -2.65 3.92
N GLU A 538 23.50 -2.74 3.72
CA GLU A 538 24.30 -3.82 4.29
C GLU A 538 24.37 -3.79 5.82
N ILE A 539 24.16 -2.63 6.44
CA ILE A 539 24.21 -2.51 7.90
C ILE A 539 23.06 -3.30 8.56
N THR A 540 21.84 -3.19 8.03
CA THR A 540 20.67 -3.91 8.54
C THR A 540 20.47 -5.25 7.85
N ASN A 541 21.11 -5.47 6.69
CA ASN A 541 20.85 -6.60 5.79
C ASN A 541 19.36 -6.72 5.40
N THR A 542 18.65 -5.60 5.35
CA THR A 542 17.24 -5.54 4.97
C THR A 542 17.06 -5.00 3.55
N ILE A 543 15.95 -5.41 2.92
CA ILE A 543 15.46 -4.86 1.66
C ILE A 543 14.07 -4.30 1.92
N GLU A 544 13.94 -2.99 1.82
CA GLU A 544 12.68 -2.28 2.06
C GLU A 544 12.05 -1.88 0.73
N THR A 545 10.73 -1.71 0.73
CA THR A 545 9.98 -1.23 -0.44
C THR A 545 8.97 -0.17 -0.03
N LYS A 546 8.95 0.96 -0.73
CA LYS A 546 8.00 2.05 -0.52
C LYS A 546 7.44 2.53 -1.85
N ASP A 547 6.13 2.68 -1.91
CA ASP A 547 5.41 3.11 -3.10
C ASP A 547 4.95 4.57 -2.94
N ILE A 548 5.01 5.35 -4.01
CA ILE A 548 4.48 6.72 -4.09
C ILE A 548 3.55 6.81 -5.29
N ASP A 549 2.40 7.43 -5.07
CA ASP A 549 1.42 7.65 -6.13
C ASP A 549 1.86 8.77 -7.08
N VAL A 550 1.58 8.57 -8.36
CA VAL A 550 1.80 9.55 -9.42
C VAL A 550 0.57 9.62 -10.31
N THR A 551 0.09 10.81 -10.59
CA THR A 551 -1.03 11.03 -11.51
C THR A 551 -0.52 10.97 -12.94
N LEU A 552 -1.09 10.09 -13.75
CA LEU A 552 -0.75 9.93 -15.15
C LEU A 552 -1.92 10.40 -16.00
N ASN A 553 -1.69 11.48 -16.75
CA ASN A 553 -2.70 12.18 -17.51
C ASN A 553 -2.50 11.97 -19.00
N ASN A 554 -3.50 11.36 -19.63
CA ASN A 554 -3.70 11.45 -21.06
C ASN A 554 -4.14 12.87 -21.45
N LYS A 555 -3.23 13.60 -22.10
CA LYS A 555 -3.46 14.92 -22.72
C LYS A 555 -3.50 14.85 -24.24
N ILE A 556 -3.36 13.65 -24.80
CA ILE A 556 -3.64 13.35 -26.19
C ILE A 556 -5.15 13.11 -26.25
N VAL A 557 -5.90 14.13 -26.70
CA VAL A 557 -7.36 14.16 -26.74
C VAL A 557 -7.93 12.87 -27.36
N ASP A 558 -8.95 12.30 -26.72
CA ASP A 558 -9.84 11.26 -27.27
C ASP A 558 -10.28 11.61 -28.70
N VAL A 559 -9.59 11.07 -29.71
CA VAL A 559 -10.06 11.16 -31.11
C VAL A 559 -9.88 9.82 -31.82
N ILE A 560 -10.48 8.78 -31.27
CA ILE A 560 -11.26 7.81 -32.05
C ILE A 560 -12.47 7.50 -31.15
N PRO A 561 -13.73 7.74 -31.56
CA PRO A 561 -14.83 7.21 -30.79
C PRO A 561 -14.67 5.69 -30.78
N THR A 562 -14.52 5.10 -29.61
CA THR A 562 -14.62 3.65 -29.38
C THR A 562 -16.03 3.22 -29.78
N ILE A 563 -16.20 2.96 -31.07
CA ILE A 563 -17.39 2.45 -31.75
C ILE A 563 -17.04 0.99 -32.07
N TYR A 564 -17.60 -0.09 -31.53
CA TYR A 564 -18.83 -0.37 -30.79
C TYR A 564 -18.56 -1.60 -29.90
N SER A 565 -18.92 -1.59 -28.62
CA SER A 565 -19.37 -2.82 -27.95
C SER A 565 -20.90 -2.88 -28.07
N ILE A 566 -21.41 -3.36 -29.20
CA ILE A 566 -22.85 -3.66 -29.29
C ILE A 566 -23.11 -4.90 -28.44
N GLN A 567 -23.80 -4.71 -27.31
CA GLN A 567 -24.56 -5.78 -26.66
C GLN A 567 -25.53 -6.42 -27.66
N ARG A 568 -25.41 -7.74 -27.91
CA ARG A 568 -26.46 -8.73 -27.54
C ARG A 568 -26.22 -10.15 -28.06
N ASN A 569 -26.54 -11.09 -27.15
CA ASN A 569 -27.20 -12.39 -27.28
C ASN A 569 -26.93 -13.24 -28.55
N SER A 570 -26.11 -14.27 -28.38
CA SER A 570 -26.01 -15.41 -29.30
C SER A 570 -26.84 -16.59 -28.80
N THR A 571 -27.62 -17.19 -29.71
CA THR A 571 -28.05 -18.59 -29.64
C THR A 571 -27.58 -19.28 -30.92
N GLY A 572 -26.71 -20.29 -30.80
CA GLY A 572 -26.35 -21.18 -31.91
C GLY A 572 -24.86 -21.55 -31.95
N THR A 573 -24.57 -22.84 -32.03
CA THR A 573 -23.27 -23.52 -31.85
C THR A 573 -22.31 -23.41 -33.05
N VAL A 574 -21.30 -22.54 -32.93
CA VAL A 574 -19.93 -22.61 -33.49
C VAL A 574 -19.02 -21.98 -32.42
N LYS A 575 -17.87 -22.57 -32.05
CA LYS A 575 -17.02 -22.02 -30.97
C LYS A 575 -16.18 -20.84 -31.49
N TYR A 576 -16.75 -19.65 -31.40
CA TYR A 576 -15.99 -18.40 -31.39
C TYR A 576 -15.18 -18.29 -30.07
N ASP A 577 -14.11 -17.50 -30.06
CA ASP A 577 -13.46 -17.10 -28.80
C ASP A 577 -14.42 -16.27 -27.92
N GLN A 578 -14.03 -15.98 -26.66
CA GLN A 578 -14.91 -15.29 -25.69
C GLN A 578 -15.41 -13.90 -26.17
N ASP A 579 -14.83 -13.35 -27.25
CA ASP A 579 -15.12 -12.03 -27.79
C ASP A 579 -15.72 -12.02 -29.21
N ASN A 580 -15.98 -13.18 -29.85
CA ASN A 580 -16.53 -13.29 -31.22
C ASN A 580 -15.66 -12.73 -32.37
N LYS A 581 -14.34 -12.57 -32.17
CA LYS A 581 -13.45 -11.84 -33.10
C LYS A 581 -12.72 -12.71 -34.11
N LYS A 582 -12.64 -14.03 -33.86
CA LYS A 582 -11.80 -14.96 -34.64
C LYS A 582 -12.49 -16.31 -34.77
N VAL A 583 -12.32 -16.95 -35.94
CA VAL A 583 -12.71 -18.34 -36.14
C VAL A 583 -11.50 -19.22 -35.89
N VAL A 584 -11.59 -20.10 -34.89
CA VAL A 584 -10.50 -21.03 -34.54
C VAL A 584 -10.92 -22.45 -34.87
N PHE A 585 -10.07 -23.11 -35.63
CA PHE A 585 -10.28 -24.47 -36.09
C PHE A 585 -9.09 -25.35 -35.73
N ASN A 586 -9.36 -26.55 -35.21
CA ASN A 586 -8.33 -27.49 -34.78
C ASN A 586 -8.48 -28.81 -35.53
N GLN A 587 -7.43 -29.24 -36.23
CA GLN A 587 -7.39 -30.53 -36.92
C GLN A 587 -5.97 -31.08 -36.95
N ASN A 588 -5.83 -32.38 -36.67
CA ASN A 588 -4.54 -33.10 -36.77
C ASN A 588 -3.38 -32.40 -36.04
N ALA A 589 -3.67 -31.82 -34.87
CA ALA A 589 -2.71 -31.04 -34.07
C ALA A 589 -2.14 -29.81 -34.80
N VAL A 590 -2.93 -29.23 -35.70
CA VAL A 590 -2.76 -27.88 -36.25
C VAL A 590 -3.95 -27.03 -35.81
N VAL A 591 -3.64 -25.84 -35.31
CA VAL A 591 -4.61 -24.79 -35.01
C VAL A 591 -4.58 -23.79 -36.16
N THR A 592 -5.73 -23.55 -36.80
CA THR A 592 -5.90 -22.50 -37.82
C THR A 592 -6.83 -21.43 -37.25
N GLU A 593 -6.35 -20.20 -37.18
CA GLU A 593 -7.08 -19.02 -36.74
C GLU A 593 -7.30 -18.11 -37.95
N ILE A 594 -8.55 -17.72 -38.21
CA ILE A 594 -8.91 -16.77 -39.26
C ILE A 594 -9.57 -15.55 -38.61
N SER A 595 -9.09 -14.37 -38.97
CA SER A 595 -9.62 -13.09 -38.51
C SER A 595 -9.71 -12.08 -39.65
N GLU A 596 -10.76 -11.29 -39.65
CA GLU A 596 -10.95 -10.19 -40.59
C GLU A 596 -10.53 -8.85 -39.97
N THR A 597 -9.87 -7.99 -40.74
CA THR A 597 -9.52 -6.64 -40.28
C THR A 597 -9.69 -5.56 -41.36
N LEU A 598 -10.13 -4.38 -40.96
CA LEU A 598 -10.03 -3.13 -41.72
C LEU A 598 -8.81 -2.36 -41.20
N GLY A 599 -7.65 -2.60 -41.81
CA GLY A 599 -6.36 -2.20 -41.23
C GLY A 599 -6.10 -2.93 -39.91
N ASP A 600 -5.90 -2.18 -38.83
CA ASP A 600 -5.73 -2.74 -37.48
C ASP A 600 -7.07 -2.93 -36.72
N ILE A 601 -8.21 -2.59 -37.33
CA ILE A 601 -9.55 -2.70 -36.71
C ILE A 601 -10.12 -4.11 -36.98
N PRO A 602 -10.41 -4.93 -35.96
CA PRO A 602 -11.02 -6.24 -36.15
C PRO A 602 -12.47 -6.13 -36.64
N VAL A 603 -12.86 -7.04 -37.55
CA VAL A 603 -14.24 -7.22 -38.02
C VAL A 603 -14.78 -8.51 -37.43
N ASP A 604 -15.78 -8.37 -36.58
CA ASP A 604 -16.42 -9.50 -35.91
C ASP A 604 -17.32 -10.29 -36.87
N ASN A 605 -17.68 -11.52 -36.51
CA ASN A 605 -18.69 -12.25 -37.27
C ASN A 605 -20.06 -11.54 -37.18
N ASN A 606 -20.73 -11.42 -38.33
CA ASN A 606 -21.85 -10.53 -38.63
C ASN A 606 -21.48 -9.03 -38.63
N GLY A 607 -20.19 -8.72 -38.82
CA GLY A 607 -19.67 -7.37 -38.95
C GLY A 607 -20.25 -6.64 -40.15
N ILE A 608 -20.25 -5.31 -40.09
CA ILE A 608 -20.72 -4.47 -41.19
C ILE A 608 -19.53 -4.07 -42.04
N LEU A 609 -19.60 -4.36 -43.34
CA LEU A 609 -18.65 -3.91 -44.35
C LEU A 609 -19.39 -3.04 -45.36
N TYR A 610 -18.78 -1.93 -45.75
CA TYR A 610 -19.35 -1.02 -46.73
C TYR A 610 -18.77 -1.28 -48.12
N GLU A 611 -19.58 -1.03 -49.15
CA GLU A 611 -19.14 -1.09 -50.54
C GLU A 611 -17.83 -0.33 -50.76
N ARG A 612 -16.96 -0.88 -51.62
CA ARG A 612 -15.63 -0.34 -51.98
C ARG A 612 -14.57 -0.43 -50.87
N GLN A 613 -14.91 -0.88 -49.65
CA GLN A 613 -13.89 -1.14 -48.64
C GLN A 613 -12.98 -2.30 -49.05
N ILE A 614 -11.73 -2.25 -48.60
CA ILE A 614 -10.77 -3.34 -48.71
C ILE A 614 -10.47 -3.81 -47.29
N PHE A 615 -10.69 -5.09 -47.02
CA PHE A 615 -10.43 -5.71 -45.73
C PHE A 615 -9.51 -6.92 -45.91
N GLN A 616 -8.76 -7.22 -44.85
CA GLN A 616 -7.82 -8.33 -44.84
C GLN A 616 -8.44 -9.56 -44.18
N GLN A 617 -8.12 -10.72 -44.75
CA GLN A 617 -8.35 -12.03 -44.15
C GLN A 617 -6.99 -12.54 -43.68
N ARG A 618 -6.73 -12.51 -42.37
CA ARG A 618 -5.49 -13.01 -41.80
C ARG A 618 -5.67 -14.46 -41.38
N ILE A 619 -4.82 -15.34 -41.92
CA ILE A 619 -4.81 -16.77 -41.66
C ILE A 619 -3.54 -17.08 -40.89
N LYS A 620 -3.69 -17.52 -39.64
CA LYS A 620 -2.59 -17.96 -38.79
C LYS A 620 -2.71 -19.46 -38.56
N THR A 621 -1.63 -20.19 -38.81
CA THR A 621 -1.57 -21.64 -38.62
C THR A 621 -0.45 -21.98 -37.64
N THR A 622 -0.76 -22.79 -36.63
CA THR A 622 0.18 -23.21 -35.58
C THR A 622 0.22 -24.73 -35.52
N ASN A 623 1.41 -25.30 -35.67
CA ASN A 623 1.64 -26.73 -35.49
C ASN A 623 1.88 -27.03 -34.01
N THR A 624 0.89 -27.62 -33.33
CA THR A 624 1.00 -28.00 -31.91
C THR A 624 1.52 -29.41 -31.71
N SER A 625 2.01 -30.06 -32.78
CA SER A 625 2.57 -31.40 -32.73
C SER A 625 4.10 -31.38 -32.69
N ASN A 626 4.70 -32.55 -32.50
CA ASN A 626 6.14 -32.76 -32.54
C ASN A 626 6.66 -33.22 -33.92
N VAL A 627 5.82 -33.20 -34.96
CA VAL A 627 6.18 -33.58 -36.33
C VAL A 627 5.89 -32.44 -37.30
N LYS A 628 6.67 -32.34 -38.37
CA LYS A 628 6.41 -31.36 -39.44
C LYS A 628 5.02 -31.57 -40.05
N LYS A 629 4.32 -30.47 -40.39
CA LYS A 629 2.98 -30.47 -40.98
C LYS A 629 2.94 -29.66 -42.27
N THR A 630 2.16 -30.12 -43.24
CA THR A 630 1.78 -29.34 -44.42
C THR A 630 0.31 -28.96 -44.32
N VAL A 631 0.01 -27.67 -44.45
CA VAL A 631 -1.33 -27.11 -44.27
C VAL A 631 -1.72 -26.30 -45.49
N SER A 632 -2.88 -26.56 -46.09
CA SER A 632 -3.46 -25.73 -47.15
C SER A 632 -4.79 -25.18 -46.68
N VAL A 633 -4.96 -23.85 -46.70
CA VAL A 633 -6.22 -23.19 -46.37
C VAL A 633 -6.86 -22.66 -47.65
N ILE A 634 -7.99 -23.26 -48.03
CA ILE A 634 -8.79 -22.90 -49.19
C ILE A 634 -9.86 -21.91 -48.77
N ILE A 635 -9.96 -20.80 -49.48
CA ILE A 635 -10.84 -19.66 -49.22
C ILE A 635 -11.75 -19.49 -50.44
N ASN A 636 -13.05 -19.70 -50.26
CA ASN A 636 -14.09 -19.52 -51.28
C ASN A 636 -14.71 -18.13 -51.13
N ILE A 637 -14.57 -17.32 -52.18
CA ILE A 637 -14.97 -15.92 -52.20
C ILE A 637 -16.35 -15.79 -52.85
N PRO A 638 -17.37 -15.26 -52.15
CA PRO A 638 -18.71 -15.09 -52.71
C PRO A 638 -18.78 -13.90 -53.69
N ASP A 639 -19.94 -13.66 -54.30
CA ASP A 639 -20.12 -12.63 -55.34
C ASP A 639 -20.02 -11.19 -54.82
N GLU A 640 -20.27 -10.99 -53.53
CA GLU A 640 -20.18 -9.68 -52.87
C GLU A 640 -18.75 -9.19 -52.69
N TYR A 641 -17.74 -10.03 -52.95
CA TYR A 641 -16.33 -9.69 -52.82
C TYR A 641 -15.55 -10.01 -54.10
N THR A 642 -14.47 -9.25 -54.28
CA THR A 642 -13.47 -9.46 -55.32
C THR A 642 -12.10 -9.59 -54.67
N TYR A 643 -11.34 -10.62 -55.05
CA TYR A 643 -9.96 -10.75 -54.59
C TYR A 643 -9.12 -9.62 -55.18
N VAL A 644 -8.32 -8.96 -54.34
CA VAL A 644 -7.43 -7.90 -54.77
C VAL A 644 -6.00 -8.21 -54.33
N ILE A 645 -5.05 -7.84 -55.19
CA ILE A 645 -3.62 -7.91 -54.87
C ILE A 645 -3.07 -6.48 -54.90
N LYS A 646 -2.44 -6.07 -53.79
CA LYS A 646 -1.65 -4.85 -53.76
C LYS A 646 -0.45 -5.00 -54.71
N THR A 647 -0.32 -4.09 -55.65
CA THR A 647 0.88 -3.93 -56.47
C THR A 647 1.48 -2.55 -56.22
N ASP A 648 2.73 -2.53 -55.78
CA ASP A 648 3.56 -1.35 -55.65
C ASP A 648 4.97 -1.62 -56.22
N ASP A 649 5.67 -0.55 -56.57
CA ASP A 649 7.04 -0.62 -57.10
C ASP A 649 8.09 -0.34 -56.00
N ASP A 650 7.80 -0.66 -54.73
CA ASP A 650 8.64 -0.33 -53.55
C ASP A 650 9.16 1.13 -53.53
N GLY A 651 8.43 2.04 -54.20
CA GLY A 651 8.78 3.46 -54.33
C GLY A 651 9.86 3.79 -55.37
N THR A 652 10.43 2.81 -56.08
CA THR A 652 11.48 3.08 -57.09
C THR A 652 11.41 2.16 -58.32
N ILE A 653 11.68 2.71 -59.51
CA ILE A 653 11.90 1.95 -60.76
C ILE A 653 13.41 1.93 -61.03
N TYR A 654 14.04 0.76 -60.99
CA TYR A 654 15.42 0.61 -61.41
C TYR A 654 15.53 0.61 -62.94
N HIS A 655 16.37 1.48 -63.51
CA HIS A 655 16.68 1.52 -64.94
C HIS A 655 18.02 0.83 -65.20
N PRO A 656 18.04 -0.48 -65.51
CA PRO A 656 19.28 -1.26 -65.66
C PRO A 656 20.19 -0.76 -66.78
N GLU A 657 19.64 -0.09 -67.79
CA GLU A 657 20.42 0.47 -68.91
C GLU A 657 21.18 1.77 -68.56
N LYS A 658 20.75 2.45 -67.49
CA LYS A 658 21.28 3.75 -67.09
C LYS A 658 21.83 3.75 -65.65
N ASP A 659 21.76 2.60 -64.98
CA ASP A 659 22.20 2.35 -63.61
C ASP A 659 21.76 3.42 -62.60
N TYR A 660 20.48 3.80 -62.65
CA TYR A 660 19.86 4.70 -61.68
C TYR A 660 18.42 4.27 -61.36
N TYR A 661 17.93 4.72 -60.21
CA TYR A 661 16.55 4.50 -59.77
C TYR A 661 15.72 5.76 -60.05
N ASP A 662 14.58 5.62 -60.73
CA ASP A 662 13.52 6.64 -60.76
C ASP A 662 12.56 6.45 -59.59
N LEU A 663 11.92 7.53 -59.16
CA LEU A 663 10.86 7.47 -58.14
C LEU A 663 9.59 6.88 -58.76
N SER A 664 9.00 5.85 -58.14
CA SER A 664 7.68 5.33 -58.55
C SER A 664 6.61 5.65 -57.52
N VAL A 665 5.45 6.08 -58.03
CA VAL A 665 4.24 6.37 -57.24
C VAL A 665 3.18 5.28 -57.41
N ARG A 666 3.55 4.12 -57.97
CA ARG A 666 2.59 3.03 -58.18
C ARG A 666 2.22 2.41 -56.84
N TYR A 667 0.98 2.63 -56.41
CA TYR A 667 0.34 1.96 -55.29
C TYR A 667 -1.13 1.73 -55.66
N GLU A 668 -1.45 0.50 -56.09
CA GLU A 668 -2.77 0.15 -56.57
C GLU A 668 -3.19 -1.26 -56.11
N TYR A 669 -4.50 -1.46 -56.01
CA TYR A 669 -5.10 -2.78 -55.77
C TYR A 669 -5.66 -3.31 -57.07
N VAL A 670 -5.07 -4.40 -57.58
CA VAL A 670 -5.47 -5.03 -58.84
C VAL A 670 -6.51 -6.11 -58.55
N GLU A 671 -7.70 -5.94 -59.10
CA GLU A 671 -8.79 -6.92 -59.01
C GLU A 671 -8.47 -8.21 -59.77
N LYS A 672 -8.81 -9.34 -59.16
CA LYS A 672 -8.61 -10.69 -59.68
C LYS A 672 -9.95 -11.41 -59.80
N ASN A 673 -10.07 -12.23 -60.83
CA ASN A 673 -11.29 -12.98 -61.11
C ASN A 673 -11.38 -14.30 -60.32
N ASP A 674 -10.35 -14.63 -59.53
CA ASP A 674 -10.28 -15.84 -58.74
C ASP A 674 -11.38 -15.85 -57.66
N LYS A 675 -12.22 -16.88 -57.69
CA LYS A 675 -13.28 -17.11 -56.68
C LYS A 675 -12.88 -18.13 -55.62
N GLN A 676 -11.68 -18.71 -55.74
CA GLN A 676 -11.11 -19.62 -54.78
C GLN A 676 -9.61 -19.35 -54.68
N ILE A 677 -9.11 -19.14 -53.46
CA ILE A 677 -7.69 -18.91 -53.17
C ILE A 677 -7.20 -20.02 -52.24
N THR A 678 -5.97 -20.50 -52.44
CA THR A 678 -5.34 -21.47 -51.54
C THR A 678 -4.06 -20.86 -50.98
N LEU A 679 -3.93 -20.86 -49.65
CA LEU A 679 -2.71 -20.49 -48.95
C LEU A 679 -2.04 -21.75 -48.39
N ASP A 680 -0.80 -21.99 -48.79
CA ASP A 680 -0.03 -23.17 -48.39
C ASP A 680 1.03 -22.82 -47.34
N PHE A 681 1.09 -23.62 -46.28
CA PHE A 681 2.02 -23.47 -45.16
C PHE A 681 2.77 -24.78 -44.93
N GLU A 682 4.09 -24.69 -44.82
CA GLU A 682 4.91 -25.74 -44.22
C GLU A 682 5.30 -25.32 -42.80
N LEU A 683 4.99 -26.15 -41.79
CA LEU A 683 5.18 -25.82 -40.38
C LEU A 683 6.05 -26.87 -39.68
N GLU A 684 7.19 -26.44 -39.15
CA GLU A 684 8.01 -27.24 -38.23
C GLU A 684 7.30 -27.44 -36.86
N PRO A 685 7.74 -28.37 -36.01
CA PRO A 685 7.16 -28.58 -34.68
C PRO A 685 7.12 -27.32 -33.82
N GLY A 686 5.95 -26.95 -33.29
CA GLY A 686 5.75 -25.73 -32.50
C GLY A 686 5.74 -24.43 -33.31
N GLU A 687 5.98 -24.48 -34.63
CA GLU A 687 6.05 -23.30 -35.47
C GLU A 687 4.66 -22.70 -35.72
N THR A 688 4.62 -21.38 -35.82
CA THR A 688 3.45 -20.61 -36.23
C THR A 688 3.80 -19.77 -37.44
N LYS A 689 3.00 -19.88 -38.51
CA LYS A 689 3.08 -18.99 -39.68
C LYS A 689 1.77 -18.25 -39.87
N THR A 690 1.86 -17.05 -40.43
CA THR A 690 0.72 -16.20 -40.73
C THR A 690 0.86 -15.69 -42.16
N ASP A 691 -0.24 -15.71 -42.90
CA ASP A 691 -0.36 -15.10 -44.22
C ASP A 691 -1.74 -14.43 -44.35
N PHE A 692 -1.98 -13.66 -45.40
CA PHE A 692 -3.26 -12.97 -45.58
C PHE A 692 -3.67 -12.85 -47.05
N ILE A 693 -4.97 -12.69 -47.27
CA ILE A 693 -5.54 -12.21 -48.54
C ILE A 693 -6.32 -10.94 -48.32
N GLU A 694 -6.55 -10.17 -49.39
CA GLU A 694 -7.32 -8.94 -49.33
C GLU A 694 -8.53 -9.04 -50.25
N LEU A 695 -9.68 -8.60 -49.74
CA LEU A 695 -10.95 -8.65 -50.45
C LEU A 695 -11.52 -7.25 -50.52
N LYS A 696 -11.98 -6.87 -51.71
CA LYS A 696 -12.72 -5.64 -51.95
C LYS A 696 -14.21 -5.92 -51.97
N VAL A 697 -14.98 -5.10 -51.27
CA VAL A 697 -16.45 -5.18 -51.22
C VAL A 697 -17.03 -4.62 -52.52
N ASN A 698 -17.80 -5.43 -53.22
CA ASN A 698 -18.46 -5.06 -54.48
C ASN A 698 -19.68 -4.16 -54.24
N ASP A 699 -20.01 -3.33 -55.23
CA ASP A 699 -21.22 -2.51 -55.25
C ASP A 699 -22.48 -3.40 -55.28
N LEU A 700 -23.45 -3.17 -54.38
CA LEU A 700 -24.68 -3.97 -54.27
C LEU A 700 -25.71 -3.65 -55.37
N GLY A 701 -25.46 -2.59 -56.14
CA GLY A 701 -26.32 -2.04 -57.18
C GLY A 701 -27.50 -1.25 -56.61
N ALA A 702 -28.07 -0.35 -57.43
CA ALA A 702 -29.06 0.66 -57.03
C ALA A 702 -30.38 0.15 -56.39
N LYS A 703 -30.61 -1.17 -56.30
CA LYS A 703 -31.82 -1.78 -55.71
C LYS A 703 -31.63 -2.35 -54.30
N ASN A 704 -30.39 -2.55 -53.84
CA ASN A 704 -30.10 -3.22 -52.57
C ASN A 704 -29.35 -2.26 -51.63
N ILE A 705 -29.84 -2.11 -50.39
CA ILE A 705 -29.20 -1.26 -49.37
C ILE A 705 -28.28 -2.11 -48.46
N GLN A 706 -28.57 -3.41 -48.33
CA GLN A 706 -27.76 -4.35 -47.56
C GLN A 706 -27.91 -5.80 -48.07
N LYS A 707 -26.88 -6.63 -47.87
CA LYS A 707 -26.89 -8.07 -48.18
C LYS A 707 -26.00 -8.84 -47.18
N THR A 708 -26.36 -10.07 -46.87
CA THR A 708 -25.51 -10.98 -46.10
C THR A 708 -24.59 -11.75 -47.04
N ALA A 709 -23.29 -11.77 -46.75
CA ALA A 709 -22.27 -12.48 -47.51
C ALA A 709 -21.54 -13.48 -46.60
N ASN A 710 -21.25 -14.67 -47.10
CA ASN A 710 -20.54 -15.70 -46.35
C ASN A 710 -19.26 -16.09 -47.08
N ILE A 711 -18.11 -15.90 -46.44
CA ILE A 711 -16.82 -16.36 -46.94
C ILE A 711 -16.58 -17.72 -46.32
N SER A 712 -16.31 -18.73 -47.15
CA SER A 712 -16.25 -20.12 -46.70
C SER A 712 -14.82 -20.65 -46.81
N TYR A 713 -14.40 -21.43 -45.84
CA TYR A 713 -13.03 -21.88 -45.65
C TYR A 713 -12.98 -23.40 -45.47
N MET A 714 -11.90 -23.99 -45.95
CA MET A 714 -11.57 -25.40 -45.74
C MET A 714 -10.07 -25.53 -45.51
N SER A 715 -9.67 -26.22 -44.45
CA SER A 715 -8.26 -26.52 -44.16
C SER A 715 -7.93 -27.96 -44.54
N LYS A 716 -6.75 -28.19 -45.10
CA LYS A 716 -6.19 -29.52 -45.36
C LYS A 716 -4.90 -29.68 -44.58
N VAL A 717 -4.83 -30.63 -43.65
CA VAL A 717 -3.62 -30.92 -42.88
C VAL A 717 -3.10 -32.30 -43.28
N ASP A 718 -1.89 -32.35 -43.85
CA ASP A 718 -1.27 -33.54 -44.44
C ASP A 718 -2.20 -34.26 -45.43
N GLY A 719 -2.96 -33.48 -46.21
CA GLY A 719 -3.92 -33.98 -47.21
C GLY A 719 -5.30 -34.36 -46.66
N ALA A 720 -5.52 -34.35 -45.34
CA ALA A 720 -6.84 -34.60 -44.75
C ALA A 720 -7.68 -33.31 -44.69
N GLU A 721 -8.87 -33.34 -45.29
CA GLU A 721 -9.77 -32.17 -45.38
C GLU A 721 -10.56 -31.92 -44.09
N SER A 722 -10.81 -30.66 -43.77
CA SER A 722 -11.70 -30.21 -42.70
C SER A 722 -13.16 -30.22 -43.14
N LYS A 723 -14.07 -30.05 -42.17
CA LYS A 723 -15.41 -29.52 -42.49
C LYS A 723 -15.27 -28.07 -42.95
N GLU A 724 -16.17 -27.66 -43.84
CA GLU A 724 -16.28 -26.25 -44.23
C GLU A 724 -16.77 -25.41 -43.05
N PHE A 725 -16.21 -24.22 -42.90
CA PHE A 725 -16.64 -23.21 -41.93
C PHE A 725 -16.69 -21.84 -42.62
N SER A 726 -17.46 -20.90 -42.08
CA SER A 726 -17.68 -19.60 -42.74
C SER A 726 -17.66 -18.43 -41.78
N ILE A 727 -17.21 -17.28 -42.26
CA ILE A 727 -17.43 -15.98 -41.64
C ILE A 727 -18.58 -15.30 -42.39
N GLN A 728 -19.58 -14.85 -41.64
CA GLN A 728 -20.73 -14.13 -42.18
C GLN A 728 -20.53 -12.63 -41.97
N ASN A 729 -20.81 -11.82 -42.99
CA ASN A 729 -20.75 -10.36 -42.95
C ASN A 729 -22.03 -9.73 -43.50
N ILE A 730 -22.32 -8.51 -43.05
CA ILE A 730 -23.41 -7.67 -43.55
C ILE A 730 -22.78 -6.59 -44.43
N VAL A 731 -22.92 -6.74 -45.75
CA VAL A 731 -22.49 -5.74 -46.73
C VAL A 731 -23.55 -4.66 -46.85
N LYS A 732 -23.16 -3.37 -46.80
CA LYS A 732 -24.06 -2.22 -46.91
C LYS A 732 -23.57 -1.17 -47.92
N SER A 733 -24.52 -0.50 -48.57
CA SER A 733 -24.22 0.72 -49.34
C SER A 733 -23.73 1.83 -48.41
N THR A 734 -22.79 2.66 -48.88
CA THR A 734 -22.32 3.87 -48.18
C THR A 734 -22.42 5.09 -49.09
N LYS A 735 -22.62 6.27 -48.50
CA LYS A 735 -22.60 7.55 -49.24
C LYS A 735 -21.20 8.16 -49.34
N VAL A 736 -20.35 7.90 -48.35
CA VAL A 736 -19.02 8.52 -48.24
C VAL A 736 -17.96 7.44 -48.17
N VAL A 737 -16.90 7.63 -48.95
CA VAL A 737 -15.75 6.73 -49.05
C VAL A 737 -14.48 7.54 -48.83
N VAL A 738 -13.49 6.96 -48.16
CA VAL A 738 -12.13 7.50 -48.14
C VAL A 738 -11.14 6.50 -48.72
N GLU A 739 -10.26 6.99 -49.59
CA GLU A 739 -9.12 6.23 -50.13
C GLU A 739 -7.81 6.88 -49.70
N LEU A 740 -6.79 6.06 -49.43
CA LEU A 740 -5.49 6.54 -49.00
C LEU A 740 -4.39 5.98 -49.90
N LYS A 741 -3.49 6.85 -50.38
CA LYS A 741 -2.34 6.47 -51.21
C LYS A 741 -1.05 7.07 -50.65
N PRO A 742 0.04 6.30 -50.55
CA PRO A 742 1.35 6.84 -50.22
C PRO A 742 2.02 7.46 -51.45
N ALA A 743 2.94 8.38 -51.21
CA ALA A 743 3.95 8.86 -52.15
C ALA A 743 5.23 9.20 -51.38
N ILE A 744 6.37 9.14 -52.05
CA ILE A 744 7.64 9.57 -51.44
C ILE A 744 7.72 11.10 -51.49
N GLY A 745 8.20 11.71 -50.40
CA GLY A 745 8.47 13.14 -50.32
C GLY A 745 9.81 13.51 -50.94
N ASN A 746 10.37 14.66 -50.55
CA ASN A 746 11.62 15.17 -51.13
C ASN A 746 12.89 14.47 -50.63
N THR A 747 12.77 13.58 -49.62
CA THR A 747 13.90 12.85 -49.02
C THR A 747 13.51 11.41 -48.73
N ARG A 748 14.48 10.50 -48.57
CA ARG A 748 14.24 9.07 -48.25
C ARG A 748 13.55 8.84 -46.89
N ARG A 749 13.54 9.85 -46.01
CA ARG A 749 12.81 9.83 -44.72
C ARG A 749 11.50 10.61 -44.77
N GLU A 750 11.16 11.27 -45.88
CA GLU A 750 9.93 12.03 -46.02
C GLU A 750 8.91 11.23 -46.81
N TRP A 751 7.70 11.09 -46.26
CA TRP A 751 6.59 10.41 -46.90
C TRP A 751 5.38 11.32 -46.94
N VAL A 752 4.57 11.10 -47.97
CA VAL A 752 3.33 11.81 -48.23
C VAL A 752 2.20 10.80 -48.25
N PHE A 753 1.11 11.09 -47.55
CA PHE A 753 -0.15 10.36 -47.65
C PHE A 753 -1.21 11.25 -48.30
N ALA A 754 -1.69 10.81 -49.46
CA ALA A 754 -2.76 11.44 -50.20
C ALA A 754 -4.09 10.75 -49.85
N ALA A 755 -4.98 11.46 -49.14
CA ALA A 755 -6.30 10.96 -48.77
C ALA A 755 -7.38 11.64 -49.61
N THR A 756 -8.28 10.86 -50.20
CA THR A 756 -9.41 11.37 -51.00
C THR A 756 -10.73 10.93 -50.38
N VAL A 757 -11.53 11.88 -49.91
CA VAL A 757 -12.87 11.62 -49.36
C VAL A 757 -13.91 11.94 -50.43
N MET A 758 -14.68 10.95 -50.88
CA MET A 758 -15.66 11.07 -51.97
C MET A 758 -17.10 10.93 -51.45
N ASN A 759 -18.00 11.80 -51.92
CA ASN A 759 -19.44 11.69 -51.74
C ASN A 759 -20.08 11.10 -53.00
N PHE A 760 -20.60 9.87 -52.90
CA PHE A 760 -21.27 9.13 -53.97
C PHE A 760 -22.80 9.32 -53.97
N SER A 761 -23.33 10.20 -53.12
CA SER A 761 -24.76 10.51 -53.08
C SER A 761 -25.11 11.74 -53.92
N ASP A 762 -26.39 11.84 -54.28
CA ASP A 762 -26.96 12.97 -55.02
C ASP A 762 -27.28 14.20 -54.14
N GLU A 763 -26.84 14.20 -52.88
CA GLU A 763 -27.07 15.25 -51.87
C GLU A 763 -25.76 15.78 -51.29
N ASP A 764 -25.74 17.06 -50.90
CA ASP A 764 -24.61 17.64 -50.16
C ASP A 764 -24.61 17.10 -48.72
N ILE A 765 -23.44 16.80 -48.16
CA ILE A 765 -23.27 16.28 -46.80
C ILE A 765 -22.51 17.30 -45.97
N GLU A 766 -23.08 17.69 -44.83
CA GLU A 766 -22.46 18.67 -43.93
C GLU A 766 -21.76 17.98 -42.74
N ASN A 767 -20.69 18.61 -42.23
CA ASN A 767 -19.95 18.20 -41.04
C ASN A 767 -19.41 16.76 -41.09
N VAL A 768 -18.70 16.43 -42.18
CA VAL A 768 -17.97 15.15 -42.29
C VAL A 768 -16.64 15.28 -41.58
N LYS A 769 -16.37 14.42 -40.61
CA LYS A 769 -15.09 14.35 -39.91
C LYS A 769 -14.16 13.40 -40.63
N PHE A 770 -12.91 13.80 -40.76
CA PHE A 770 -11.80 13.03 -41.29
C PHE A 770 -10.76 12.80 -40.19
N ALA A 771 -10.23 11.59 -40.11
CA ALA A 771 -9.11 11.23 -39.25
C ALA A 771 -8.10 10.42 -40.04
N PHE A 772 -6.81 10.70 -39.83
CA PHE A 772 -5.67 9.99 -40.39
C PHE A 772 -4.76 9.53 -39.27
N GLU A 773 -4.18 8.35 -39.43
CA GLU A 773 -3.15 7.79 -38.55
C GLU A 773 -2.12 7.01 -39.36
N ALA A 774 -0.84 7.15 -39.01
CA ALA A 774 0.27 6.40 -39.59
C ALA A 774 1.08 5.65 -38.51
N SER A 775 2.15 4.97 -38.88
CA SER A 775 3.10 4.37 -37.94
C SER A 775 3.61 5.38 -36.89
N ASP A 776 3.87 4.92 -35.67
CA ASP A 776 4.25 5.75 -34.50
C ASP A 776 5.56 6.54 -34.68
N PHE A 777 6.45 6.06 -35.55
CA PHE A 777 7.70 6.70 -35.98
C PHE A 777 7.54 7.70 -37.14
N PHE A 778 6.32 7.94 -37.63
CA PHE A 778 6.03 8.96 -38.64
C PHE A 778 5.55 10.25 -37.96
N ASP A 779 6.30 11.34 -38.08
CA ASP A 779 5.92 12.64 -37.51
C ASP A 779 5.37 13.58 -38.59
N ILE A 780 4.13 14.01 -38.46
CA ILE A 780 3.45 14.86 -39.44
C ILE A 780 4.05 16.28 -39.40
N LYS A 781 4.52 16.76 -40.55
CA LYS A 781 5.18 18.06 -40.69
C LYS A 781 4.35 19.09 -41.43
N ASN A 782 3.46 18.67 -42.34
CA ASN A 782 2.60 19.58 -43.09
C ASN A 782 1.31 18.87 -43.54
N VAL A 783 0.23 19.65 -43.71
CA VAL A 783 -1.01 19.18 -44.31
C VAL A 783 -1.56 20.21 -45.30
N MET A 784 -1.89 19.76 -46.51
CA MET A 784 -2.55 20.57 -47.55
C MET A 784 -3.97 20.06 -47.82
N ILE A 785 -4.87 20.99 -48.11
CA ILE A 785 -6.29 20.72 -48.41
C ILE A 785 -6.61 21.32 -49.77
N ASN A 786 -7.00 20.50 -50.75
CA ASN A 786 -7.19 20.93 -52.15
C ASN A 786 -6.02 21.78 -52.69
N ASP A 787 -4.78 21.35 -52.41
CA ASP A 787 -3.53 22.01 -52.81
C ASP A 787 -3.27 23.40 -52.18
N GLU A 788 -4.05 23.80 -51.18
CA GLU A 788 -3.79 24.98 -50.33
C GLU A 788 -3.16 24.55 -48.99
N GLU A 789 -2.11 25.24 -48.56
CA GLU A 789 -1.51 25.00 -47.23
C GLU A 789 -2.52 25.30 -46.13
N ASN A 790 -2.67 24.36 -45.18
CA ASN A 790 -3.45 24.56 -43.98
C ASN A 790 -2.54 24.70 -42.76
N THR A 791 -2.92 25.54 -41.82
CA THR A 791 -2.29 25.56 -40.49
C THR A 791 -2.35 24.17 -39.86
N LEU A 792 -1.23 23.67 -39.31
CA LEU A 792 -1.13 22.41 -38.54
C LEU A 792 -1.92 22.45 -37.24
N ASN A 793 -3.24 22.60 -37.34
CA ASN A 793 -4.16 22.47 -36.23
C ASN A 793 -4.58 21.00 -36.15
N ASN A 794 -4.75 20.49 -34.93
CA ASN A 794 -5.23 19.13 -34.65
C ASN A 794 -4.31 18.00 -35.16
N VAL A 795 -3.00 18.26 -35.27
CA VAL A 795 -1.97 17.21 -35.45
C VAL A 795 -1.53 16.72 -34.08
N SER A 796 -1.46 15.39 -33.92
CA SER A 796 -0.96 14.72 -32.73
C SER A 796 0.03 13.62 -33.15
N GLY A 797 1.29 14.02 -33.33
CA GLY A 797 2.37 13.15 -33.82
C GLY A 797 2.09 12.55 -35.19
N ASN A 798 1.80 11.24 -35.22
CA ASN A 798 1.50 10.42 -36.40
C ASN A 798 0.02 10.46 -36.82
N SER A 799 -0.81 11.28 -36.16
CA SER A 799 -2.25 11.37 -36.42
C SER A 799 -2.72 12.80 -36.69
N TRP A 800 -3.78 12.94 -37.48
CA TRP A 800 -4.37 14.23 -37.83
C TRP A 800 -5.87 14.14 -38.01
N THR A 801 -6.61 15.16 -37.59
CA THR A 801 -8.08 15.22 -37.77
C THR A 801 -8.55 16.55 -38.36
N TYR A 802 -9.63 16.47 -39.14
CA TYR A 802 -10.20 17.61 -39.85
C TYR A 802 -11.73 17.53 -39.95
N ASN A 803 -12.41 18.68 -39.90
CA ASN A 803 -13.85 18.78 -40.14
C ASN A 803 -14.09 19.37 -41.54
N ILE A 804 -14.72 18.59 -42.41
CA ILE A 804 -15.21 19.02 -43.71
C ILE A 804 -16.60 19.62 -43.51
N ASP A 805 -16.69 20.94 -43.48
CA ASP A 805 -17.95 21.64 -43.22
C ASP A 805 -19.04 21.26 -44.23
N LYS A 806 -18.66 21.14 -45.51
CA LYS A 806 -19.57 20.73 -46.59
C LYS A 806 -18.84 19.91 -47.66
N LEU A 807 -19.32 18.68 -47.89
CA LEU A 807 -18.88 17.78 -48.95
C LEU A 807 -19.97 17.72 -50.04
N SER A 808 -19.74 18.37 -51.18
CA SER A 808 -20.77 18.52 -52.23
C SER A 808 -21.14 17.18 -52.87
N LYS A 809 -22.38 17.04 -53.35
CA LYS A 809 -22.84 15.83 -54.06
C LYS A 809 -21.93 15.43 -55.22
N ASN A 810 -21.68 14.14 -55.40
CA ASN A 810 -20.85 13.60 -56.48
C ASN A 810 -19.47 14.27 -56.61
N SER A 811 -18.87 14.70 -55.49
CA SER A 811 -17.59 15.40 -55.44
C SER A 811 -16.69 14.84 -54.34
N GLY A 812 -15.42 15.23 -54.31
CA GLY A 812 -14.47 14.80 -53.30
C GLY A 812 -13.68 15.94 -52.66
N GLN A 813 -13.16 15.67 -51.47
CA GLN A 813 -12.23 16.51 -50.72
C GLN A 813 -10.87 15.80 -50.69
N TYR A 814 -9.81 16.52 -51.07
CA TYR A 814 -8.46 15.96 -51.15
C TYR A 814 -7.56 16.51 -50.03
N PHE A 815 -6.76 15.61 -49.43
CA PHE A 815 -5.80 15.92 -48.37
C PHE A 815 -4.42 15.38 -48.75
N VAL A 816 -3.37 16.18 -48.51
CA VAL A 816 -1.97 15.76 -48.64
C VAL A 816 -1.30 15.91 -47.29
N ILE A 817 -0.89 14.81 -46.68
CA ILE A 817 -0.31 14.76 -45.33
C ILE A 817 1.16 14.38 -45.47
N THR A 818 2.04 15.35 -45.25
CA THR A 818 3.50 15.16 -45.36
C THR A 818 4.09 14.99 -43.97
N GLY A 819 4.93 13.97 -43.81
CA GLY A 819 5.64 13.72 -42.56
C GLY A 819 7.01 13.10 -42.77
N LYS A 820 7.76 12.99 -41.68
CA LYS A 820 9.12 12.45 -41.68
C LYS A 820 9.25 11.28 -40.72
N ILE A 821 10.05 10.30 -41.11
CA ILE A 821 10.44 9.17 -40.28
C ILE A 821 11.46 9.65 -39.24
N GLU A 822 11.07 9.66 -37.97
CA GLU A 822 11.90 10.02 -36.83
C GLU A 822 12.05 8.83 -35.89
N ASN A 823 13.19 8.72 -35.19
CA ASN A 823 13.42 7.71 -34.15
C ASN A 823 13.38 6.23 -34.60
N PHE A 824 13.68 5.94 -35.86
CA PHE A 824 13.87 4.54 -36.30
C PHE A 824 15.19 3.98 -35.76
N ASP A 825 15.12 2.82 -35.07
CA ASP A 825 16.27 2.13 -34.50
C ASP A 825 16.99 1.31 -35.59
N GLU A 826 18.11 1.86 -36.08
CA GLU A 826 18.90 1.31 -37.17
C GLU A 826 19.62 -0.01 -36.80
N SER A 827 19.60 -0.43 -35.52
CA SER A 827 20.19 -1.71 -35.08
C SER A 827 19.43 -2.95 -35.58
N ASN A 828 18.19 -2.78 -36.05
CA ASN A 828 17.33 -3.86 -36.57
C ASN A 828 17.38 -3.99 -38.12
N GLY A 829 18.33 -3.31 -38.78
CA GLY A 829 18.46 -3.25 -40.24
C GLY A 829 17.89 -1.95 -40.82
N CYS A 830 18.07 -1.74 -42.14
CA CYS A 830 17.76 -0.48 -42.81
C CYS A 830 16.41 -0.43 -43.53
N VAL A 831 15.53 -1.37 -43.24
CA VAL A 831 14.22 -1.51 -43.89
C VAL A 831 13.14 -1.36 -42.83
N TYR A 832 12.15 -0.51 -43.09
CA TYR A 832 10.96 -0.35 -42.26
C TYR A 832 9.68 -0.54 -43.08
N GLU A 833 8.60 -1.00 -42.45
CA GLU A 833 7.26 -1.01 -43.04
C GLU A 833 6.47 0.16 -42.48
N LEU A 834 6.20 1.16 -43.33
CA LEU A 834 5.36 2.30 -43.01
C LEU A 834 3.90 1.95 -43.30
N LYS A 835 3.04 2.17 -42.31
CA LYS A 835 1.60 1.96 -42.40
C LYS A 835 0.83 3.26 -42.29
N GLY A 836 -0.35 3.31 -42.91
CA GLY A 836 -1.26 4.45 -42.78
C GLY A 836 -2.71 4.08 -43.07
N MET A 837 -3.64 4.75 -42.40
CA MET A 837 -5.07 4.55 -42.56
C MET A 837 -5.83 5.87 -42.38
N SER A 838 -7.00 5.97 -42.98
CA SER A 838 -7.91 7.10 -42.81
C SER A 838 -9.32 6.64 -42.53
N THR A 839 -10.04 7.42 -41.73
CA THR A 839 -11.43 7.17 -41.35
C THR A 839 -12.26 8.42 -41.55
N VAL A 840 -13.46 8.26 -42.10
CA VAL A 840 -14.47 9.32 -42.20
C VAL A 840 -15.73 8.94 -41.44
N TYR A 841 -16.34 9.91 -40.77
CA TYR A 841 -17.52 9.71 -39.94
C TYR A 841 -18.25 11.04 -39.72
N GLY A 842 -19.53 11.03 -39.31
CA GLY A 842 -20.24 12.28 -39.08
C GLY A 842 -21.73 12.11 -38.81
N ASN A 843 -22.46 13.22 -38.74
CA ASN A 843 -23.91 13.17 -38.60
C ASN A 843 -24.53 12.67 -39.91
N ASN A 844 -25.24 11.53 -39.86
CA ASN A 844 -25.79 10.84 -41.04
C ASN A 844 -24.73 10.36 -42.05
N VAL A 845 -23.49 10.15 -41.60
CA VAL A 845 -22.42 9.52 -42.37
C VAL A 845 -21.94 8.30 -41.59
N GLU A 846 -22.08 7.12 -42.18
CA GLU A 846 -21.52 5.90 -41.61
C GLU A 846 -20.00 5.99 -41.46
N THR A 847 -19.45 5.39 -40.41
CA THR A 847 -18.00 5.31 -40.24
C THR A 847 -17.42 4.43 -41.35
N TYR A 848 -16.63 5.05 -42.23
CA TYR A 848 -15.95 4.37 -43.33
C TYR A 848 -14.43 4.45 -43.15
N VAL A 849 -13.78 3.30 -43.26
CA VAL A 849 -12.32 3.14 -43.13
C VAL A 849 -11.72 2.89 -44.50
N SER A 850 -10.59 3.55 -44.80
CA SER A 850 -9.84 3.41 -46.05
C SER A 850 -9.18 2.03 -46.18
N ASN A 851 -8.54 1.79 -47.32
CA ASN A 851 -7.50 0.77 -47.40
C ASN A 851 -6.38 1.07 -46.39
N GLU A 852 -5.78 0.03 -45.84
CA GLU A 852 -4.53 0.15 -45.09
C GLU A 852 -3.39 0.28 -46.10
N VAL A 853 -2.69 1.42 -46.03
CA VAL A 853 -1.46 1.61 -46.76
C VAL A 853 -0.34 0.85 -46.05
N ARG A 854 0.41 0.04 -46.79
CA ARG A 854 1.61 -0.67 -46.32
C ARG A 854 2.71 -0.56 -47.37
N VAL A 855 3.76 0.19 -47.07
CA VAL A 855 4.91 0.40 -47.97
C VAL A 855 6.23 0.15 -47.26
N LYS A 856 7.19 -0.40 -47.99
CA LYS A 856 8.55 -0.57 -47.48
C LYS A 856 9.36 0.69 -47.75
N GLY A 857 10.04 1.17 -46.72
CA GLY A 857 10.98 2.29 -46.82
C GLY A 857 12.38 1.87 -46.38
N TYR A 858 13.36 2.66 -46.82
CA TYR A 858 14.78 2.41 -46.57
C TYR A 858 15.45 3.62 -45.94
N VAL A 859 16.34 3.39 -44.96
CA VAL A 859 17.19 4.42 -44.33
C VAL A 859 18.61 4.32 -44.89
N GLU A 860 19.30 5.45 -45.08
CA GLU A 860 20.65 5.48 -45.67
C GLU A 860 21.74 4.87 -44.77
N ILE A 861 22.66 4.12 -45.38
CA ILE A 861 23.99 3.82 -44.86
C ILE A 861 25.03 4.38 -45.84
N ILE A 862 26.09 5.00 -45.30
CA ILE A 862 27.35 5.20 -46.02
C ILE A 862 28.32 4.13 -45.50
N ASP A 863 28.63 3.13 -46.32
CA ASP A 863 29.76 2.25 -46.08
C ASP A 863 31.01 2.93 -46.63
N LEU A 864 31.95 3.23 -45.73
CA LEU A 864 33.19 3.93 -46.06
C LEU A 864 34.34 2.95 -45.91
N ASP A 865 34.67 2.26 -47.01
CA ASP A 865 35.79 1.32 -47.06
C ASP A 865 37.09 2.10 -47.35
N MET A 866 37.87 2.37 -46.31
CA MET A 866 39.16 3.03 -46.40
C MET A 866 40.29 1.99 -46.36
N THR A 867 40.84 1.67 -47.52
CA THR A 867 42.13 0.95 -47.60
C THR A 867 43.29 1.95 -47.62
N ALA A 868 44.12 1.92 -46.58
CA ALA A 868 45.41 2.62 -46.57
C ALA A 868 46.54 1.63 -46.91
N ASP A 869 47.36 1.96 -47.91
CA ASP A 869 48.59 1.21 -48.18
C ASP A 869 49.61 1.57 -47.10
N LYS A 870 50.05 0.56 -46.32
CA LYS A 870 50.93 0.75 -45.14
C LYS A 870 52.32 1.29 -45.49
N ASN A 871 52.66 1.46 -46.77
CA ASN A 871 54.01 1.80 -47.21
C ASN A 871 54.27 3.30 -47.50
N GLU A 872 53.29 4.21 -47.37
CA GLU A 872 53.49 5.63 -47.73
C GLU A 872 53.19 6.67 -46.63
N LEU A 873 52.96 6.29 -45.38
CA LEU A 873 52.87 7.27 -44.28
C LEU A 873 54.26 7.57 -43.69
N LYS A 874 55.04 8.41 -44.37
CA LYS A 874 56.14 9.15 -43.75
C LYS A 874 55.58 10.37 -43.03
N MET A 875 55.83 10.39 -41.73
CA MET A 875 55.56 11.52 -40.84
C MET A 875 56.69 12.54 -41.05
N ASP A 876 56.43 13.62 -41.77
CA ASP A 876 57.30 14.79 -41.80
C ASP A 876 56.62 15.96 -41.05
N GLU A 877 57.47 16.64 -40.29
CA GLU A 877 57.26 17.69 -39.31
C GLU A 877 56.40 18.89 -39.77
N VAL A 878 55.48 19.35 -38.92
CA VAL A 878 55.50 20.62 -38.13
C VAL A 878 54.16 20.81 -37.41
#